data_AF-A0A662ZJQ5-F1
#
_entry.id   AF-A0A662ZJQ5-F1
#
_cell.length_a   1.000
_cell.length_b   1.000
_cell.length_c   1.000
_cell.angle_alpha   90.00
_cell.angle_beta   90.00
_cell.angle_gamma   90.00
#
_symmetry.space_group_name_H-M   'P 1'
#
loop_
_entity.id
_entity.type
_entity.pdbx_description
1 polymer ?
#
loop_
_entity_poly.entity_id
_entity_poly.type
_entity_poly.pdbx_seq_one_letter_code
_entity_poly.pdbx_strand_id
1 'polypeptide(L)'
;MVLPLDGTYPKAKGKLTLLRIADIDSSEKVALFNQDPNKFSKYENNQYIICNSGPSEPGAIGVWNWTARPNNKNPEKDYVEANYIRKNIYKIVIDRNILDINQLVLKLKKGIQIDSFDTDISIMYAFGEDDSYVGILVQKDNFDNEGKCFKLKGEVCKLKYYRIKIEDTCKYQDSIFNQEYVFLSSTILPKFEDFIIVQEAEDYIKNFFIERLCWNDMKKNDFHKKDYKDFKSFLMGMRTEDFRKKVAEEYLIPQEEAEEKIKSFIFNSESYFNYEDIDSKYIDDLVISHPKLRQKCIELVSAQKESEIEALDKDIEEKEAIKDKLDQKIKELEKNKNELEQSIAKQETEIGLFEENVNSKISAVQNNVSDFYAQISLMHPLLSQMFSQSQNKVSYVQGKTIDDDKIIPYSNKRDLLDNIRVALSDAGIDDKRLDMVSAFLLSAWENRIPVLLSGPNANEVADAMSIAIHGKFADRIKCLGNYSEITCRKAGGIVVINNIFYADWLSHVDEIINNDANYYYVTSNFVEDLLIEPKGIFNYMVPLLTDVFISKKAKIPSEGGKRSADYVDDVSEELIERCRVDRVLSKIGTSKLYMNNISQIMDHIGYDFLKKEDLNHYFVYLPYLLLTNHREYLIDNLNNNRDKVSSDCYETIRNYLGINE
;
A
#
# COMPACT_ATOMS: atom_id res chain seq x y z
N MET A 1 28.00 -48.51 9.29
CA MET A 1 27.98 -47.14 9.85
C MET A 1 28.24 -47.23 11.34
N VAL A 2 29.10 -46.37 11.88
CA VAL A 2 29.50 -46.39 13.28
C VAL A 2 29.82 -44.97 13.79
N LEU A 3 29.80 -44.78 15.12
CA LEU A 3 30.06 -43.52 15.83
C LEU A 3 31.25 -43.68 16.81
N PRO A 4 32.29 -42.82 16.79
CA PRO A 4 33.37 -42.86 17.77
C PRO A 4 32.90 -42.49 19.18
N LEU A 5 33.28 -43.30 20.17
CA LEU A 5 32.95 -43.07 21.57
C LEU A 5 34.03 -42.25 22.28
N ASP A 6 33.63 -41.49 23.30
CA ASP A 6 34.56 -40.75 24.13
C ASP A 6 35.41 -41.69 25.02
N GLY A 7 36.41 -41.11 25.70
CA GLY A 7 37.44 -41.87 26.40
C GLY A 7 36.99 -42.70 27.61
N THR A 8 35.69 -42.83 27.88
CA THR A 8 35.12 -43.62 28.99
C THR A 8 34.94 -45.11 28.68
N TYR A 9 35.10 -45.52 27.42
CA TYR A 9 35.04 -46.92 26.97
C TYR A 9 36.44 -47.56 26.94
N PRO A 10 36.58 -48.90 27.03
CA PRO A 10 37.88 -49.54 27.23
C PRO A 10 38.84 -49.23 26.08
N LYS A 11 39.71 -48.23 26.28
CA LYS A 11 40.83 -47.91 25.40
C LYS A 11 41.80 -49.08 25.41
N ALA A 12 41.76 -49.93 24.38
CA ALA A 12 42.96 -50.63 23.99
C ALA A 12 43.98 -49.56 23.57
N LYS A 13 45.09 -49.41 24.31
CA LYS A 13 46.11 -48.35 24.11
C LYS A 13 46.31 -48.01 22.62
N GLY A 14 45.92 -46.80 22.21
CA GLY A 14 46.13 -46.28 20.85
C GLY A 14 45.08 -46.68 19.80
N LYS A 15 43.98 -47.34 20.16
CA LYS A 15 42.89 -47.73 19.24
C LYS A 15 41.60 -46.96 19.52
N LEU A 16 40.81 -46.72 18.48
CA LEU A 16 39.48 -46.11 18.54
C LEU A 16 38.42 -47.20 18.81
N THR A 17 37.47 -46.89 19.70
CA THR A 17 36.29 -47.73 19.93
C THR A 17 35.10 -47.07 19.25
N LEU A 18 34.47 -47.81 18.35
CA LEU A 18 33.37 -47.36 17.52
C LEU A 18 32.08 -48.09 17.92
N LEU A 19 30.99 -47.34 18.06
CA LEU A 19 29.65 -47.86 18.29
C LEU A 19 28.98 -48.14 16.94
N ARG A 20 28.57 -49.38 16.68
CA ARG A 20 27.85 -49.75 15.45
C ARG A 20 26.40 -49.28 15.50
N ILE A 21 26.02 -48.44 14.53
CA ILE A 21 24.68 -47.84 14.46
C ILE A 21 23.81 -48.46 13.37
N ALA A 22 24.40 -48.83 12.23
CA ALA A 22 23.69 -49.40 11.09
C ALA A 22 24.65 -50.16 10.17
N ASP A 23 24.12 -51.07 9.38
CA ASP A 23 24.82 -51.78 8.31
C ASP A 23 24.35 -51.34 6.94
N ILE A 24 25.24 -51.48 5.95
CA ILE A 24 24.93 -51.20 4.55
C ILE A 24 25.04 -52.51 3.80
N ASP A 25 23.95 -52.94 3.16
CA ASP A 25 23.93 -54.17 2.39
C ASP A 25 24.54 -54.00 0.99
N SER A 26 24.62 -55.10 0.23
CA SER A 26 25.13 -55.10 -1.14
C SER A 26 24.22 -54.35 -2.14
N SER A 27 22.98 -54.03 -1.76
CA SER A 27 22.02 -53.26 -2.54
C SER A 27 22.00 -51.77 -2.15
N GLU A 28 23.01 -51.32 -1.40
CA GLU A 28 23.15 -49.94 -0.95
C GLU A 28 22.05 -49.46 0.01
N LYS A 29 21.37 -50.38 0.69
CA LYS A 29 20.38 -50.08 1.73
C LYS A 29 21.02 -50.03 3.11
N VAL A 30 20.59 -49.05 3.90
CA VAL A 30 21.01 -48.84 5.28
C VAL A 30 19.98 -49.48 6.21
N ALA A 31 20.43 -50.37 7.09
CA ALA A 31 19.59 -51.03 8.09
C ALA A 31 20.16 -50.81 9.49
N LEU A 32 19.33 -50.36 10.45
CA LEU A 32 19.76 -50.14 11.83
C LEU A 32 20.24 -51.43 12.47
N PHE A 33 21.38 -51.35 13.16
CA PHE A 33 21.92 -52.49 13.88
C PHE A 33 21.27 -52.56 15.27
N ASN A 34 20.70 -53.71 15.58
CA ASN A 34 20.22 -54.04 16.93
C ASN A 34 20.94 -55.30 17.41
N GLN A 35 21.61 -55.19 18.55
CA GLN A 35 22.22 -56.36 19.18
C GLN A 35 21.13 -57.32 19.66
N ASP A 36 21.21 -58.58 19.25
CA ASP A 36 20.32 -59.64 19.73
C ASP A 36 20.73 -60.01 21.16
N PRO A 37 19.86 -59.77 22.16
CA PRO A 37 20.18 -60.04 23.57
C PRO A 37 20.32 -61.53 23.87
N ASN A 38 19.82 -62.41 22.98
CA ASN A 38 19.87 -63.86 23.17
C ASN A 38 21.13 -64.50 22.58
N LYS A 39 22.00 -63.72 21.92
CA LYS A 39 23.27 -64.18 21.34
C LYS A 39 24.43 -63.55 22.08
N PHE A 40 25.55 -64.27 22.16
CA PHE A 40 26.79 -63.69 22.70
C PHE A 40 27.18 -62.45 21.90
N SER A 41 27.70 -61.42 22.59
CA SER A 41 28.22 -60.19 21.98
C SER A 41 29.56 -60.45 21.28
N LYS A 42 29.54 -61.28 20.24
CA LYS A 42 30.69 -61.69 19.44
C LYS A 42 30.37 -61.63 17.95
N TYR A 43 31.41 -61.42 17.16
CA TYR A 43 31.37 -61.38 15.70
C TYR A 43 30.30 -60.42 15.17
N GLU A 44 29.34 -60.94 14.39
CA GLU A 44 28.24 -60.18 13.77
C GLU A 44 27.25 -59.58 14.79
N ASN A 45 27.17 -60.11 16.01
CA ASN A 45 26.30 -59.60 17.07
C ASN A 45 27.02 -58.60 18.01
N ASN A 46 28.27 -58.23 17.71
CA ASN A 46 29.01 -57.29 18.52
C ASN A 46 28.64 -55.85 18.15
N GLN A 47 28.33 -55.05 19.18
CA GLN A 47 27.95 -53.64 19.03
C GLN A 47 29.17 -52.70 18.93
N TYR A 48 30.32 -53.13 19.43
CA TYR A 48 31.53 -52.31 19.49
C TYR A 48 32.60 -52.84 18.53
N ILE A 49 33.15 -51.94 17.71
CA ILE A 49 34.21 -52.23 16.74
C ILE A 49 35.46 -51.46 17.15
N ILE A 50 36.57 -52.16 17.32
CA ILE A 50 37.86 -51.54 17.65
C ILE A 50 38.66 -51.36 16.36
N CYS A 51 39.08 -50.14 16.05
CA CYS A 51 39.85 -49.83 14.84
C CYS A 51 41.04 -48.90 15.11
N ASN A 52 41.87 -48.68 14.08
CA ASN A 52 43.03 -47.79 14.13
C ASN A 52 42.93 -46.62 13.13
N SER A 53 41.81 -46.45 12.42
CA SER A 53 41.68 -45.49 11.31
C SER A 53 40.27 -44.90 11.22
N GLY A 54 40.16 -43.70 10.64
CA GLY A 54 38.91 -42.94 10.48
C GLY A 54 38.76 -41.79 11.48
N PRO A 55 37.62 -41.08 11.47
CA PRO A 55 37.38 -39.96 12.38
C PRO A 55 37.41 -40.41 13.85
N SER A 56 38.04 -39.59 14.69
CA SER A 56 38.21 -39.85 16.13
C SER A 56 37.41 -38.90 17.02
N GLU A 57 36.73 -37.92 16.41
CA GLU A 57 35.92 -36.94 17.13
C GLU A 57 34.63 -37.60 17.65
N PRO A 58 34.31 -37.49 18.94
CA PRO A 58 33.04 -37.99 19.47
C PRO A 58 31.85 -37.36 18.76
N GLY A 59 30.87 -38.18 18.36
CA GLY A 59 29.70 -37.73 17.61
C GLY A 59 29.88 -37.66 16.08
N ALA A 60 31.11 -37.81 15.58
CA ALA A 60 31.33 -38.00 14.15
C ALA A 60 30.73 -39.33 13.69
N ILE A 61 30.30 -39.42 12.44
CA ILE A 61 29.81 -40.68 11.89
C ILE A 61 30.64 -41.05 10.66
N GLY A 62 30.87 -42.36 10.49
CA GLY A 62 31.57 -42.84 9.30
C GLY A 62 31.22 -44.27 8.93
N VAL A 63 31.82 -44.71 7.82
CA VAL A 63 31.62 -46.03 7.24
C VAL A 63 32.94 -46.82 7.29
N TRP A 64 32.87 -48.04 7.81
CA TRP A 64 34.00 -48.96 7.85
C TRP A 64 33.58 -50.27 7.19
N ASN A 65 34.46 -50.81 6.36
CA ASN A 65 34.39 -52.22 5.99
C ASN A 65 35.08 -53.02 7.09
N TRP A 66 34.36 -53.94 7.69
CA TRP A 66 34.85 -54.69 8.83
C TRP A 66 34.48 -56.16 8.73
N THR A 67 35.33 -57.01 9.29
CA THR A 67 35.09 -58.44 9.44
C THR A 67 35.49 -58.87 10.84
N ALA A 68 34.81 -59.87 11.39
CA ALA A 68 35.14 -60.45 12.67
C ALA A 68 35.25 -61.97 12.53
N ARG A 69 36.36 -62.51 13.05
CA ARG A 69 36.67 -63.95 13.03
C ARG A 69 37.23 -64.40 14.37
N PRO A 70 37.21 -65.70 14.71
CA PRO A 70 37.82 -66.20 15.94
C PRO A 70 39.31 -65.84 15.99
N ASN A 71 39.82 -65.41 17.14
CA ASN A 71 41.23 -65.07 17.28
C ASN A 71 42.09 -66.33 17.43
N ASN A 72 43.05 -66.50 16.51
CA ASN A 72 43.95 -67.67 16.46
C ASN A 72 44.78 -67.89 17.74
N LYS A 73 45.00 -66.85 18.56
CA LYS A 73 45.75 -66.94 19.84
C LYS A 73 44.85 -67.11 21.06
N ASN A 74 43.59 -66.65 20.98
CA ASN A 74 42.60 -66.82 22.05
C ASN A 74 41.20 -66.92 21.42
N PRO A 75 40.67 -68.13 21.20
CA PRO A 75 39.36 -68.34 20.59
C PRO A 75 38.18 -67.69 21.34
N GLU A 76 38.36 -67.28 22.60
CA GLU A 76 37.33 -66.56 23.36
C GLU A 76 37.23 -65.08 23.00
N LYS A 77 38.20 -64.52 22.27
CA LYS A 77 38.21 -63.12 21.82
C LYS A 77 38.02 -63.04 20.31
N ASP A 78 37.32 -62.00 19.87
CA ASP A 78 37.17 -61.72 18.45
C ASP A 78 38.46 -61.10 17.89
N TYR A 79 38.83 -61.52 16.69
CA TYR A 79 39.79 -60.81 15.86
C TYR A 79 39.01 -59.99 14.83
N VAL A 80 39.01 -58.68 15.02
CA VAL A 80 38.29 -57.71 14.18
C VAL A 80 39.27 -56.97 13.29
N GLU A 81 39.03 -57.01 11.98
CA GLU A 81 39.67 -56.13 11.01
C GLU A 81 38.66 -55.07 10.59
N ALA A 82 39.01 -53.79 10.69
CA ALA A 82 38.13 -52.69 10.32
C ALA A 82 38.92 -51.60 9.59
N ASN A 83 38.51 -51.31 8.36
CA ASN A 83 39.14 -50.33 7.47
C ASN A 83 38.13 -49.23 7.15
N TYR A 84 38.54 -47.98 7.38
CA TYR A 84 37.72 -46.81 7.05
C TYR A 84 37.50 -46.69 5.54
N ILE A 85 36.28 -46.37 5.12
CA ILE A 85 35.91 -46.14 3.72
C ILE A 85 35.13 -44.84 3.60
N ARG A 86 35.49 -44.01 2.62
CA ARG A 86 34.69 -42.86 2.22
C ARG A 86 33.46 -43.33 1.44
N LYS A 87 32.29 -43.11 2.00
CA LYS A 87 31.02 -43.46 1.38
C LYS A 87 29.99 -42.39 1.69
N ASN A 88 29.28 -41.91 0.67
CA ASN A 88 28.29 -40.87 0.84
C ASN A 88 27.10 -41.41 1.64
N ILE A 89 26.91 -40.85 2.82
CA ILE A 89 25.73 -41.05 3.65
C ILE A 89 25.02 -39.70 3.78
N TYR A 90 23.69 -39.72 3.70
CA TYR A 90 22.87 -38.53 3.79
C TYR A 90 22.23 -38.44 5.17
N LYS A 91 22.72 -37.52 6.01
CA LYS A 91 22.11 -37.15 7.28
C LYS A 91 21.04 -36.08 7.02
N ILE A 92 19.84 -36.29 7.55
CA ILE A 92 18.73 -35.35 7.43
C ILE A 92 18.61 -34.61 8.76
N VAL A 93 18.80 -33.30 8.73
CA VAL A 93 18.60 -32.40 9.87
C VAL A 93 17.24 -31.74 9.70
N ILE A 94 16.31 -32.03 10.61
CA ILE A 94 14.91 -31.59 10.52
C ILE A 94 14.71 -30.39 11.45
N ASP A 95 14.35 -29.23 10.89
CA ASP A 95 13.88 -28.08 11.67
C ASP A 95 12.35 -28.10 11.74
N ARG A 96 11.81 -28.19 12.95
CA ARG A 96 10.36 -28.25 13.19
C ARG A 96 9.69 -26.87 13.20
N ASN A 97 10.47 -25.79 13.19
CA ASN A 97 9.94 -24.42 13.17
C ASN A 97 9.68 -23.90 11.76
N ILE A 98 10.08 -24.64 10.74
CA ILE A 98 9.96 -24.28 9.34
C ILE A 98 8.74 -25.00 8.79
N LEU A 99 7.82 -24.25 8.18
CA LEU A 99 6.55 -24.78 7.67
C LEU A 99 6.52 -24.89 6.15
N ASP A 100 7.44 -24.21 5.46
CA ASP A 100 7.49 -24.17 4.00
C ASP A 100 8.92 -23.99 3.48
N ILE A 101 9.08 -24.22 2.18
CA ILE A 101 10.38 -24.17 1.50
C ILE A 101 10.97 -22.75 1.42
N ASN A 102 10.15 -21.70 1.45
CA ASN A 102 10.64 -20.31 1.42
C ASN A 102 11.26 -19.93 2.77
N GLN A 103 10.63 -20.34 3.88
CA GLN A 103 11.18 -20.21 5.22
C GLN A 103 12.49 -20.98 5.37
N LEU A 104 12.59 -22.17 4.74
CA LEU A 104 13.84 -22.94 4.66
C LEU A 104 14.95 -22.12 3.99
N VAL A 105 14.68 -21.53 2.82
CA VAL A 105 15.65 -20.68 2.10
C VAL A 105 16.06 -19.46 2.93
N LEU A 106 15.12 -18.77 3.57
CA LEU A 106 15.41 -17.63 4.44
C LEU A 106 16.32 -18.03 5.61
N LYS A 107 16.11 -19.21 6.18
CA LYS A 107 16.97 -19.74 7.24
C LYS A 107 18.38 -20.05 6.72
N LEU A 108 18.50 -20.67 5.54
CA LEU A 108 19.77 -20.95 4.89
C LEU A 108 20.55 -19.67 4.55
N LYS A 109 19.87 -18.60 4.12
CA LYS A 109 20.46 -17.27 3.91
C LYS A 109 20.97 -16.62 5.20
N LYS A 110 20.25 -16.77 6.32
CA LYS A 110 20.68 -16.25 7.63
C LYS A 110 21.85 -17.04 8.21
N GLY A 111 21.94 -18.32 7.86
CA GLY A 111 22.93 -19.24 8.35
C GLY A 111 22.33 -20.27 9.30
N ILE A 112 22.76 -21.52 9.16
CA ILE A 112 22.36 -22.64 10.01
C ILE A 112 23.56 -23.16 10.77
N GLN A 113 23.39 -23.40 12.07
CA GLN A 113 24.41 -24.06 12.87
C GLN A 113 24.30 -25.56 12.68
N ILE A 114 25.39 -26.18 12.23
CA ILE A 114 25.49 -27.64 12.14
C ILE A 114 26.75 -28.06 12.87
N ASP A 115 26.59 -28.95 13.85
CA ASP A 115 27.61 -29.19 14.88
C ASP A 115 28.90 -29.83 14.38
N SER A 116 28.90 -30.45 13.20
CA SER A 116 30.09 -30.85 12.46
C SER A 116 29.73 -31.10 10.99
N PHE A 117 30.58 -30.61 10.07
CA PHE A 117 30.63 -31.14 8.72
C PHE A 117 31.65 -32.26 8.74
N ASP A 118 31.24 -33.45 9.13
CA ASP A 118 32.08 -34.62 8.93
C ASP A 118 32.39 -34.68 7.44
N THR A 119 33.66 -34.65 7.06
CA THR A 119 34.09 -34.48 5.66
C THR A 119 33.56 -35.55 4.69
N ASP A 120 32.97 -36.61 5.23
CA ASP A 120 32.50 -37.78 4.52
C ASP A 120 30.98 -38.04 4.68
N ILE A 121 30.22 -37.13 5.32
CA ILE A 121 28.75 -37.19 5.41
C ILE A 121 28.12 -35.97 4.73
N SER A 122 27.15 -36.25 3.86
CA SER A 122 26.36 -35.21 3.21
C SER A 122 25.17 -34.84 4.10
N ILE A 123 24.96 -33.56 4.33
CA ILE A 123 23.88 -33.07 5.20
C ILE A 123 22.77 -32.48 4.34
N MET A 124 21.54 -32.94 4.56
CA MET A 124 20.33 -32.34 4.04
C MET A 124 19.62 -31.60 5.16
N TYR A 125 19.35 -30.31 4.96
CA TYR A 125 18.56 -29.52 5.89
C TYR A 125 17.12 -29.46 5.40
N ALA A 126 16.19 -29.91 6.23
CA ALA A 126 14.83 -30.21 5.82
C ALA A 126 13.79 -29.76 6.86
N PHE A 127 12.54 -29.66 6.43
CA PHE A 127 11.38 -29.55 7.29
C PHE A 127 10.39 -30.69 7.01
N GLY A 128 9.46 -30.92 7.93
CA GLY A 128 8.43 -31.94 7.76
C GLY A 128 7.21 -31.42 7.01
N GLU A 129 6.74 -32.17 6.02
CA GLU A 129 5.52 -31.90 5.26
C GLU A 129 4.73 -33.21 5.11
N ASP A 130 3.62 -33.31 5.82
CA ASP A 130 2.74 -34.49 5.91
C ASP A 130 3.50 -35.80 6.22
N ASP A 131 3.65 -36.67 5.22
CA ASP A 131 4.33 -37.97 5.28
C ASP A 131 5.76 -37.95 4.69
N SER A 132 6.30 -36.75 4.48
CA SER A 132 7.58 -36.54 3.82
C SER A 132 8.44 -35.45 4.51
N TYR A 133 9.73 -35.45 4.18
CA TYR A 133 10.67 -34.39 4.50
C TYR A 133 11.05 -33.67 3.20
N VAL A 134 10.91 -32.35 3.20
CA VAL A 134 11.34 -31.50 2.09
C VAL A 134 12.61 -30.80 2.50
N GLY A 135 13.70 -31.01 1.75
CA GLY A 135 15.01 -30.55 2.16
C GLY A 135 15.95 -30.18 1.03
N ILE A 136 16.93 -29.35 1.37
CA ILE A 136 18.00 -28.90 0.47
C ILE A 136 19.31 -29.51 0.95
N LEU A 137 20.08 -30.04 0.00
CA LEU A 137 21.40 -30.60 0.27
C LEU A 137 22.41 -29.46 0.50
N VAL A 138 23.07 -29.45 1.65
CA VAL A 138 24.10 -28.48 2.00
C VAL A 138 25.41 -28.92 1.33
N GLN A 139 25.74 -28.30 0.20
CA GLN A 139 26.95 -28.59 -0.59
C GLN A 139 27.96 -27.45 -0.49
N LYS A 140 29.25 -27.78 -0.43
CA LYS A 140 30.33 -26.78 -0.37
C LYS A 140 30.33 -25.79 -1.54
N ASP A 141 29.78 -26.22 -2.68
CA ASP A 141 29.68 -25.38 -3.87
C ASP A 141 28.71 -24.21 -3.64
N ASN A 142 27.63 -24.45 -2.88
CA ASN A 142 26.54 -23.47 -2.69
C ASN A 142 26.60 -22.75 -1.34
N PHE A 143 27.38 -23.24 -0.37
CA PHE A 143 27.39 -22.74 1.01
C PHE A 143 28.79 -22.34 1.45
N ASP A 144 28.89 -21.19 2.10
CA ASP A 144 30.09 -20.76 2.82
C ASP A 144 30.13 -21.41 4.21
N ASN A 145 31.34 -21.76 4.62
CA ASN A 145 31.60 -22.36 5.92
C ASN A 145 32.35 -21.34 6.80
N GLU A 146 31.60 -20.66 7.67
CA GLU A 146 32.14 -19.80 8.71
C GLU A 146 32.15 -20.55 10.05
N GLY A 147 33.06 -21.52 10.17
CA GLY A 147 33.22 -22.34 11.38
C GLY A 147 32.17 -23.45 11.51
N LYS A 148 31.15 -23.24 12.37
CA LYS A 148 29.98 -24.15 12.52
C LYS A 148 28.70 -23.59 11.89
N CYS A 149 28.78 -22.39 11.32
CA CYS A 149 27.65 -21.74 10.66
C CYS A 149 27.77 -21.90 9.14
N PHE A 150 26.78 -22.55 8.53
CA PHE A 150 26.68 -22.72 7.09
C PHE A 150 25.71 -21.71 6.53
N LYS A 151 26.20 -20.84 5.65
CA LYS A 151 25.42 -19.77 5.07
C LYS A 151 25.35 -19.94 3.56
N LEU A 152 24.17 -19.79 2.98
CA LEU A 152 23.99 -19.83 1.54
C LEU A 152 24.79 -18.68 0.90
N LYS A 153 25.63 -19.01 -0.10
CA LYS A 153 26.42 -18.02 -0.83
C LYS A 153 25.50 -17.03 -1.54
N GLY A 154 25.88 -15.76 -1.53
CA GLY A 154 25.09 -14.68 -2.14
C GLY A 154 25.03 -14.69 -3.68
N GLU A 155 25.82 -15.54 -4.33
CA GLU A 155 25.86 -15.70 -5.79
C GLU A 155 24.96 -16.85 -6.31
N VAL A 156 24.43 -17.67 -5.41
CA VAL A 156 23.62 -18.84 -5.78
C VAL A 156 22.22 -18.37 -6.13
N CYS A 157 21.79 -18.64 -7.37
CA CYS A 157 20.49 -18.19 -7.87
C CYS A 157 19.38 -19.23 -7.69
N LYS A 158 19.71 -20.52 -7.76
CA LYS A 158 18.77 -21.64 -7.62
C LYS A 158 19.36 -22.80 -6.84
N LEU A 159 18.51 -23.55 -6.14
CA LEU A 159 18.89 -24.77 -5.42
C LEU A 159 17.98 -25.94 -5.80
N LYS A 160 18.53 -27.14 -5.82
CA LYS A 160 17.74 -28.37 -5.94
C LYS A 160 17.12 -28.70 -4.58
N TYR A 161 15.83 -28.99 -4.55
CA TYR A 161 15.19 -29.54 -3.36
C TYR A 161 14.71 -30.97 -3.59
N TYR A 162 14.65 -31.73 -2.49
CA TYR A 162 14.35 -33.15 -2.49
C TYR A 162 13.16 -33.39 -1.55
N ARG A 163 12.27 -34.27 -1.96
CA ARG A 163 11.20 -34.81 -1.12
C ARG A 163 11.51 -36.26 -0.80
N ILE A 164 11.67 -36.54 0.49
CA ILE A 164 12.03 -37.85 1.02
C ILE A 164 10.87 -38.33 1.87
N LYS A 165 10.28 -39.47 1.54
CA LYS A 165 9.23 -40.04 2.38
C LYS A 165 9.79 -40.50 3.72
N ILE A 166 8.98 -40.41 4.78
CA ILE A 166 9.40 -40.86 6.13
C ILE A 166 9.79 -42.35 6.12
N GLU A 167 9.12 -43.19 5.31
CA GLU A 167 9.42 -44.61 5.13
C GLU A 167 10.82 -44.88 4.55
N ASP A 168 11.37 -43.93 3.80
CA ASP A 168 12.71 -43.99 3.22
C ASP A 168 13.79 -43.43 4.16
N THR A 169 13.48 -43.28 5.45
CA THR A 169 14.43 -42.80 6.47
C THR A 169 14.67 -43.82 7.58
N CYS A 170 15.82 -43.72 8.22
CA CYS A 170 16.19 -44.49 9.41
C CYS A 170 16.49 -43.54 10.57
N LYS A 171 15.89 -43.80 11.73
CA LYS A 171 16.07 -42.99 12.94
C LYS A 171 16.88 -43.76 13.98
N TYR A 172 18.03 -43.21 14.36
CA TYR A 172 18.89 -43.76 15.39
C TYR A 172 18.89 -42.84 16.61
N GLN A 173 18.46 -43.36 17.75
CA GLN A 173 18.53 -42.65 19.03
C GLN A 173 19.82 -43.04 19.74
N ASP A 174 20.72 -42.09 19.92
CA ASP A 174 21.92 -42.28 20.71
C ASP A 174 21.58 -42.15 22.20
N SER A 175 21.72 -43.24 22.95
CA SER A 175 21.46 -43.27 24.39
C SER A 175 22.55 -42.59 25.22
N ILE A 176 23.73 -42.38 24.65
CA ILE A 176 24.90 -41.80 25.35
C ILE A 176 24.83 -40.28 25.31
N PHE A 177 24.63 -39.72 24.12
CA PHE A 177 24.55 -38.27 23.91
C PHE A 177 23.12 -37.72 23.88
N ASN A 178 22.12 -38.59 24.05
CA ASN A 178 20.69 -38.28 23.97
C ASN A 178 20.32 -37.51 22.70
N GLN A 179 20.95 -37.88 21.57
CA GLN A 179 20.81 -37.20 20.29
C GLN A 179 20.10 -38.12 19.29
N GLU A 180 19.10 -37.58 18.60
CA GLU A 180 18.42 -38.26 17.52
C GLU A 180 19.13 -37.99 16.19
N TYR A 181 19.42 -39.05 15.45
CA TYR A 181 19.99 -38.97 14.11
C TYR A 181 19.02 -39.55 13.09
N VAL A 182 18.74 -38.79 12.02
CA VAL A 182 17.91 -39.24 10.91
C VAL A 182 18.79 -39.39 9.67
N PHE A 183 18.70 -40.53 9.00
CA PHE A 183 19.44 -40.84 7.78
C PHE A 183 18.51 -41.28 6.66
N LEU A 184 18.94 -41.12 5.42
CA LEU A 184 18.32 -41.81 4.29
C LEU A 184 18.57 -43.32 4.42
N SER A 185 17.55 -44.14 4.13
CA SER A 185 17.62 -45.60 4.18
C SER A 185 18.42 -46.22 3.01
N SER A 186 18.99 -45.37 2.14
CA SER A 186 19.87 -45.76 1.04
C SER A 186 21.06 -44.81 0.94
N THR A 187 22.17 -45.30 0.38
CA THR A 187 23.33 -44.46 0.04
C THR A 187 23.17 -43.79 -1.34
N ILE A 188 22.06 -44.04 -2.03
CA ILE A 188 21.70 -43.43 -3.32
C ILE A 188 20.67 -42.33 -3.06
N LEU A 189 20.98 -41.11 -3.51
CA LEU A 189 20.08 -39.98 -3.38
C LEU A 189 18.89 -40.12 -4.35
N PRO A 190 17.64 -39.83 -3.94
CA PRO A 190 16.51 -39.81 -4.86
C PRO A 190 16.68 -38.70 -5.91
N LYS A 191 15.87 -38.77 -6.99
CA LYS A 191 15.77 -37.66 -7.94
C LYS A 191 15.26 -36.42 -7.18
N PHE A 192 15.88 -35.28 -7.42
CA PHE A 192 15.37 -34.01 -6.92
C PHE A 192 14.02 -33.71 -7.58
N GLU A 193 13.16 -32.97 -6.88
CA GLU A 193 11.79 -32.73 -7.32
C GLU A 193 11.75 -31.55 -8.31
N ASP A 194 12.29 -30.40 -7.91
CA ASP A 194 12.49 -29.25 -8.80
C ASP A 194 13.59 -28.30 -8.27
N PHE A 195 13.76 -27.17 -8.94
CA PHE A 195 14.60 -26.06 -8.51
C PHE A 195 13.76 -25.02 -7.76
N ILE A 196 14.33 -24.50 -6.67
CA ILE A 196 13.83 -23.31 -5.99
C ILE A 196 14.71 -22.10 -6.34
N ILE A 197 14.08 -20.99 -6.69
CA ILE A 197 14.74 -19.70 -6.90
C ILE A 197 15.07 -19.11 -5.53
N VAL A 198 16.35 -18.88 -5.28
CA VAL A 198 16.85 -18.34 -4.00
C VAL A 198 17.36 -16.91 -4.14
N GLN A 199 17.61 -16.42 -5.35
CA GLN A 199 17.96 -15.02 -5.62
C GLN A 199 17.21 -14.55 -6.86
N GLU A 200 16.56 -13.41 -6.75
CA GLU A 200 15.87 -12.76 -7.88
C GLU A 200 16.90 -12.35 -8.95
N ALA A 201 16.49 -12.40 -10.22
CA ALA A 201 17.38 -12.10 -11.35
C ALA A 201 17.94 -10.67 -11.27
N GLU A 202 17.12 -9.76 -10.76
CA GLU A 202 17.39 -8.36 -10.57
C GLU A 202 18.52 -8.14 -9.56
N ASP A 203 18.53 -8.87 -8.43
CA ASP A 203 19.58 -8.78 -7.40
C ASP A 203 20.92 -9.31 -7.91
N TYR A 204 20.88 -10.42 -8.66
CA TYR A 204 22.08 -10.99 -9.28
C TYR A 204 22.69 -10.03 -10.31
N ILE A 205 21.84 -9.47 -11.18
CA ILE A 205 22.25 -8.49 -12.19
C ILE A 205 22.80 -7.21 -11.51
N LYS A 206 22.15 -6.74 -10.44
CA LYS A 206 22.61 -5.59 -9.64
C LYS A 206 24.02 -5.84 -9.11
N ASN A 207 24.23 -6.95 -8.40
CA ASN A 207 25.53 -7.28 -7.80
C ASN A 207 26.64 -7.42 -8.86
N PHE A 208 26.33 -8.04 -10.00
CA PHE A 208 27.28 -8.15 -11.11
C PHE A 208 27.77 -6.79 -11.62
N PHE A 209 26.87 -5.80 -11.72
CA PHE A 209 27.23 -4.45 -12.12
C PHE A 209 27.98 -3.72 -11.00
N ILE A 210 27.61 -3.89 -9.73
CA ILE A 210 28.32 -3.30 -8.57
C ILE A 210 29.78 -3.74 -8.53
N GLU A 211 30.06 -5.04 -8.71
CA GLU A 211 31.43 -5.55 -8.73
C GLU A 211 32.29 -4.92 -9.83
N ARG A 212 31.68 -4.53 -10.96
CA ARG A 212 32.35 -3.90 -12.11
C ARG A 212 32.34 -2.38 -12.10
N LEU A 213 31.59 -1.76 -11.20
CA LEU A 213 31.55 -0.31 -10.96
C LEU A 213 32.83 0.22 -10.27
N CYS A 214 33.79 -0.65 -9.97
CA CYS A 214 35.12 -0.31 -9.46
C CYS A 214 35.85 0.74 -10.33
N TRP A 215 36.31 1.83 -9.70
CA TRP A 215 36.96 2.97 -10.38
C TRP A 215 38.22 2.59 -11.18
N ASN A 216 38.92 1.52 -10.79
CA ASN A 216 40.10 1.04 -11.50
C ASN A 216 39.76 0.42 -12.86
N ASP A 217 38.57 -0.17 -13.00
CA ASP A 217 38.10 -0.74 -14.26
C ASP A 217 37.46 0.33 -15.15
N MET A 218 36.83 1.36 -14.57
CA MET A 218 36.34 2.53 -15.30
C MET A 218 37.48 3.33 -15.96
N LYS A 219 38.62 3.50 -15.27
CA LYS A 219 39.81 4.17 -15.83
C LYS A 219 40.47 3.39 -16.97
N LYS A 220 40.43 2.05 -16.94
CA LYS A 220 40.96 1.22 -18.03
C LYS A 220 40.16 1.33 -19.32
N ASN A 221 38.90 1.75 -19.22
CA ASN A 221 37.96 1.88 -20.35
C ASN A 221 37.69 3.36 -20.72
N ASP A 222 38.60 4.30 -20.43
CA ASP A 222 38.53 5.73 -20.80
C ASP A 222 37.26 6.49 -20.34
N PHE A 223 36.63 6.07 -19.24
CA PHE A 223 35.42 6.73 -18.72
C PHE A 223 35.75 7.99 -17.89
N HIS A 224 35.07 9.11 -18.14
CA HIS A 224 35.32 10.40 -17.49
C HIS A 224 34.17 10.84 -16.59
N LYS A 225 34.47 11.71 -15.60
CA LYS A 225 33.52 12.21 -14.58
C LYS A 225 32.26 12.90 -15.15
N LYS A 226 32.29 13.33 -16.42
CA LYS A 226 31.16 13.94 -17.15
C LYS A 226 30.10 12.92 -17.58
N ASP A 227 30.49 11.65 -17.72
CA ASP A 227 29.65 10.57 -18.27
C ASP A 227 28.73 9.97 -17.20
N TYR A 228 28.85 10.43 -15.95
CA TYR A 228 27.95 10.09 -14.85
C TYR A 228 26.51 10.61 -15.09
N LYS A 229 26.36 11.68 -15.90
CA LYS A 229 25.05 12.14 -16.38
C LYS A 229 24.34 11.11 -17.27
N ASP A 230 25.09 10.17 -17.84
CA ASP A 230 24.60 9.11 -18.72
C ASP A 230 24.80 7.73 -18.06
N PHE A 231 24.51 7.59 -16.77
CA PHE A 231 24.64 6.34 -15.99
C PHE A 231 24.02 5.12 -16.70
N LYS A 232 22.85 5.30 -17.35
CA LYS A 232 22.21 4.26 -18.17
C LYS A 232 23.07 3.86 -19.38
N SER A 233 23.72 4.82 -20.05
CA SER A 233 24.65 4.55 -21.16
C SER A 233 25.90 3.79 -20.70
N PHE A 234 26.38 4.05 -19.48
CA PHE A 234 27.48 3.28 -18.88
C PHE A 234 27.07 1.81 -18.62
N LEU A 235 25.91 1.57 -18.00
CA LEU A 235 25.37 0.22 -17.79
C LEU A 235 25.15 -0.50 -19.12
N MET A 236 24.68 0.21 -20.16
CA MET A 236 24.54 -0.34 -21.51
C MET A 236 25.88 -0.72 -22.15
N GLY A 237 26.95 0.03 -21.89
CA GLY A 237 28.30 -0.27 -22.39
C GLY A 237 28.95 -1.49 -21.73
N MET A 238 28.55 -1.84 -20.50
CA MET A 238 29.03 -3.04 -19.80
C MET A 238 28.34 -4.34 -20.24
N ARG A 239 27.36 -4.25 -21.14
CA ARG A 239 26.67 -5.41 -21.72
C ARG A 239 27.66 -6.20 -22.56
N THR A 240 28.05 -7.37 -22.06
CA THR A 240 28.97 -8.28 -22.74
C THR A 240 28.23 -9.57 -23.10
N GLU A 241 28.60 -10.16 -24.24
CA GLU A 241 28.05 -11.46 -24.69
C GLU A 241 28.29 -12.55 -23.64
N ASP A 242 29.39 -12.47 -22.92
CA ASP A 242 29.75 -13.37 -21.82
C ASP A 242 28.83 -13.21 -20.61
N PHE A 243 28.40 -11.98 -20.28
CA PHE A 243 27.44 -11.76 -19.20
C PHE A 243 26.06 -12.32 -19.54
N ARG A 244 25.58 -12.07 -20.76
CA ARG A 244 24.30 -12.62 -21.26
C ARG A 244 24.29 -14.14 -21.20
N LYS A 245 25.40 -14.79 -21.61
CA LYS A 245 25.59 -16.24 -21.50
C LYS A 245 25.55 -16.70 -20.05
N LYS A 246 26.25 -15.99 -19.16
CA LYS A 246 26.28 -16.31 -17.72
C LYS A 246 24.89 -16.24 -17.09
N VAL A 247 24.11 -15.19 -17.34
CA VAL A 247 22.72 -15.07 -16.84
C VAL A 247 21.83 -16.17 -17.40
N ALA A 248 21.96 -16.50 -18.69
CA ALA A 248 21.21 -17.58 -19.32
C ALA A 248 21.51 -18.95 -18.70
N GLU A 249 22.78 -19.27 -18.47
CA GLU A 249 23.21 -20.53 -17.83
C GLU A 249 22.76 -20.60 -16.36
N GLU A 250 22.91 -19.50 -15.62
CA GLU A 250 22.58 -19.44 -14.19
C GLU A 250 21.07 -19.57 -13.94
N TYR A 251 20.24 -19.00 -14.82
CA TYR A 251 18.78 -19.10 -14.72
C TYR A 251 18.17 -20.22 -15.58
N LEU A 252 18.97 -20.97 -16.37
CA LEU A 252 18.50 -21.96 -17.35
C LEU A 252 17.47 -21.41 -18.35
N ILE A 253 17.59 -20.12 -18.68
CA ILE A 253 16.71 -19.44 -19.63
C ILE A 253 17.42 -19.29 -20.98
N PRO A 254 16.67 -19.21 -22.10
CA PRO A 254 17.25 -18.87 -23.38
C PRO A 254 18.01 -17.55 -23.33
N GLN A 255 19.09 -17.41 -24.11
CA GLN A 255 19.86 -16.17 -24.13
C GLN A 255 19.02 -14.96 -24.52
N GLU A 256 18.00 -15.11 -25.35
CA GLU A 256 17.05 -14.03 -25.72
C GLU A 256 16.27 -13.52 -24.51
N GLU A 257 15.81 -14.42 -23.65
CA GLU A 257 15.08 -14.05 -22.42
C GLU A 257 16.01 -13.40 -21.39
N ALA A 258 17.25 -13.88 -21.25
CA ALA A 258 18.26 -13.24 -20.40
C ALA A 258 18.55 -11.79 -20.85
N GLU A 259 18.55 -11.55 -22.15
CA GLU A 259 18.78 -10.22 -22.73
C GLU A 259 17.63 -9.25 -22.42
N GLU A 260 16.37 -9.71 -22.47
CA GLU A 260 15.22 -8.89 -22.09
C GLU A 260 15.24 -8.53 -20.60
N LYS A 261 15.58 -9.48 -19.72
CA LYS A 261 15.72 -9.21 -18.28
C LYS A 261 16.81 -8.18 -17.99
N ILE A 262 17.96 -8.28 -18.65
CA ILE A 262 19.05 -7.30 -18.51
C ILE A 262 18.62 -5.92 -19.01
N LYS A 263 17.89 -5.83 -20.14
CA LYS A 263 17.37 -4.56 -20.66
C LYS A 263 16.38 -3.91 -19.69
N SER A 264 15.45 -4.70 -19.15
CA SER A 264 14.47 -4.26 -18.16
C SER A 264 15.16 -3.70 -16.91
N PHE A 265 16.17 -4.41 -16.39
CA PHE A 265 16.95 -3.96 -15.25
C PHE A 265 17.65 -2.62 -15.51
N ILE A 266 18.32 -2.46 -16.66
CA ILE A 266 19.03 -1.21 -17.01
C ILE A 266 18.06 -0.05 -17.19
N PHE A 267 16.87 -0.29 -17.76
CA PHE A 267 15.85 0.75 -17.92
C PHE A 267 15.40 1.32 -16.57
N ASN A 268 15.24 0.44 -15.58
CA ASN A 268 14.81 0.74 -14.22
C ASN A 268 15.97 0.95 -13.24
N SER A 269 17.23 1.07 -13.69
CA SER A 269 18.40 1.11 -12.81
C SER A 269 18.35 2.25 -11.78
N GLU A 270 17.74 3.38 -12.12
CA GLU A 270 17.60 4.55 -11.23
C GLU A 270 16.81 4.25 -9.94
N SER A 271 15.90 3.27 -9.95
CA SER A 271 15.17 2.85 -8.74
C SER A 271 15.93 1.81 -7.90
N TYR A 272 16.99 1.21 -8.44
CA TYR A 272 17.69 0.09 -7.81
C TYR A 272 19.02 0.46 -7.15
N PHE A 273 19.65 1.58 -7.51
CA PHE A 273 20.93 2.01 -6.96
C PHE A 273 20.75 3.22 -6.00
N ASN A 274 21.28 3.13 -4.78
CA ASN A 274 21.26 4.20 -3.77
C ASN A 274 22.63 4.89 -3.64
N TYR A 275 22.67 6.09 -3.03
CA TYR A 275 23.92 6.87 -2.83
C TYR A 275 25.01 6.11 -2.02
N GLU A 276 24.63 5.12 -1.22
CA GLU A 276 25.53 4.25 -0.45
C GLU A 276 26.19 3.13 -1.29
N ASP A 277 25.72 2.87 -2.52
CA ASP A 277 26.19 1.77 -3.38
C ASP A 277 27.49 2.13 -4.16
N ILE A 278 28.09 3.30 -3.91
CA ILE A 278 29.33 3.79 -4.52
C ILE A 278 30.44 3.72 -3.49
N ASP A 279 31.54 3.03 -3.81
CA ASP A 279 32.71 2.82 -2.93
C ASP A 279 33.09 4.08 -2.10
N SER A 280 32.68 4.11 -0.83
CA SER A 280 33.04 5.17 0.14
C SER A 280 34.55 5.23 0.40
N LYS A 281 35.28 4.14 0.09
CA LYS A 281 36.72 4.00 0.31
C LYS A 281 37.56 5.10 -0.33
N TYR A 282 37.17 5.62 -1.50
CA TYR A 282 37.95 6.68 -2.15
C TYR A 282 37.79 8.04 -1.44
N ILE A 283 36.61 8.29 -0.85
CA ILE A 283 36.37 9.46 0.00
C ILE A 283 37.08 9.26 1.34
N ASP A 284 37.01 8.06 1.92
CA ASP A 284 37.70 7.71 3.17
C ASP A 284 39.22 7.88 3.04
N ASP A 285 39.83 7.36 1.96
CA ASP A 285 41.27 7.49 1.70
C ASP A 285 41.68 8.95 1.41
N LEU A 286 40.84 9.73 0.72
CA LEU A 286 41.09 11.15 0.46
C LEU A 286 41.02 11.99 1.75
N VAL A 287 40.08 11.67 2.64
CA VAL A 287 39.92 12.31 3.95
C VAL A 287 41.06 11.89 4.89
N ILE A 288 41.47 10.62 4.88
CA ILE A 288 42.58 10.11 5.72
C ILE A 288 43.94 10.67 5.28
N SER A 289 44.18 10.76 3.97
CA SER A 289 45.48 11.18 3.41
C SER A 289 45.73 12.69 3.48
N HIS A 290 44.69 13.52 3.68
CA HIS A 290 44.81 14.97 3.78
C HIS A 290 44.35 15.52 5.14
N PRO A 291 45.28 15.74 6.11
CA PRO A 291 44.95 16.17 7.47
C PRO A 291 44.16 17.49 7.54
N LYS A 292 44.46 18.45 6.66
CA LYS A 292 43.74 19.73 6.59
C LYS A 292 42.31 19.55 6.08
N LEU A 293 42.10 18.64 5.14
CA LEU A 293 40.77 18.31 4.62
C LEU A 293 39.96 17.57 5.69
N ARG A 294 40.57 16.58 6.37
CA ARG A 294 39.99 15.90 7.53
C ARG A 294 39.54 16.87 8.60
N GLN A 295 40.40 17.82 8.97
CA GLN A 295 40.09 18.80 10.00
C GLN A 295 38.93 19.70 9.58
N LYS A 296 38.92 20.17 8.33
CA LYS A 296 37.84 20.99 7.79
C LYS A 296 36.52 20.21 7.66
N CYS A 297 36.57 18.92 7.32
CA CYS A 297 35.39 18.05 7.32
C CYS A 297 34.87 17.81 8.75
N ILE A 298 35.74 17.57 9.73
CA ILE A 298 35.35 17.44 11.14
C ILE A 298 34.72 18.73 11.63
N GLU A 299 35.30 19.90 11.33
CA GLU A 299 34.77 21.21 11.70
C GLU A 299 33.41 21.49 11.06
N LEU A 300 33.22 21.16 9.78
CA LEU A 300 31.94 21.32 9.10
C LEU A 300 30.87 20.38 9.68
N VAL A 301 31.23 19.12 9.96
CA VAL A 301 30.30 18.14 10.54
C VAL A 301 29.98 18.49 11.99
N SER A 302 30.94 18.98 12.78
CA SER A 302 30.67 19.41 14.16
C SER A 302 29.79 20.66 14.18
N ALA A 303 30.07 21.65 13.32
CA ALA A 303 29.24 22.85 13.22
C ALA A 303 27.82 22.53 12.73
N GLN A 304 27.68 21.59 11.79
CA GLN A 304 26.37 21.14 11.32
C GLN A 304 25.61 20.37 12.40
N LYS A 305 26.28 19.48 13.15
CA LYS A 305 25.67 18.78 14.29
C LYS A 305 25.26 19.73 15.41
N GLU A 306 26.08 20.73 15.73
CA GLU A 306 25.73 21.77 16.71
C GLU A 306 24.50 22.57 16.24
N SER A 307 24.47 22.97 14.97
CA SER A 307 23.31 23.66 14.38
C SER A 307 22.05 22.77 14.32
N GLU A 308 22.18 21.47 14.06
CA GLU A 308 21.06 20.52 14.05
C GLU A 308 20.55 20.24 15.47
N ILE A 309 21.43 20.16 16.46
CA ILE A 309 21.05 20.03 17.87
C ILE A 309 20.33 21.29 18.35
N GLU A 310 20.84 22.49 18.05
CA GLU A 310 20.16 23.75 18.40
C GLU A 310 18.79 23.87 17.70
N ALA A 311 18.68 23.41 16.45
CA ALA A 311 17.40 23.37 15.75
C ALA A 311 16.43 22.36 16.37
N LEU A 312 16.91 21.18 16.75
CA LEU A 312 16.11 20.14 17.42
C LEU A 312 15.66 20.58 18.82
N ASP A 313 16.52 21.23 19.60
CA ASP A 313 16.18 21.75 20.92
C ASP A 313 15.12 22.85 20.81
N LYS A 314 15.24 23.74 19.81
CA LYS A 314 14.21 24.75 19.53
C LYS A 314 12.89 24.12 19.08
N ASP A 315 12.93 23.08 18.24
CA ASP A 315 11.75 22.32 17.83
C ASP A 315 11.08 21.60 19.01
N ILE A 316 11.86 21.11 19.97
CA ILE A 316 11.36 20.48 21.20
C ILE A 316 10.69 21.55 22.07
N GLU A 317 11.33 22.70 22.30
CA GLU A 317 10.74 23.82 23.06
C GLU A 317 9.44 24.31 22.42
N GLU A 318 9.40 24.45 21.09
CA GLU A 318 8.19 24.84 20.35
C GLU A 318 7.09 23.78 20.48
N LYS A 319 7.42 22.49 20.42
CA LYS A 319 6.47 21.38 20.60
C LYS A 319 5.94 21.29 22.04
N GLU A 320 6.78 21.52 23.04
CA GLU A 320 6.36 21.59 24.44
C GLU A 320 5.42 22.78 24.68
N ALA A 321 5.73 23.95 24.12
CA ALA A 321 4.84 25.12 24.17
C ALA A 321 3.50 24.88 23.45
N ILE A 322 3.50 24.14 22.33
CA ILE A 322 2.27 23.73 21.64
C ILE A 322 1.48 22.74 22.49
N LYS A 323 2.14 21.76 23.11
CA LYS A 323 1.51 20.78 24.00
C LYS A 323 0.82 21.47 25.18
N ASP A 324 1.49 22.42 25.83
CA ASP A 324 0.90 23.20 26.93
C ASP A 324 -0.32 24.02 26.47
N LYS A 325 -0.27 24.62 25.28
CA LYS A 325 -1.41 25.32 24.69
C LYS A 325 -2.56 24.37 24.35
N LEU A 326 -2.27 23.18 23.86
CA LEU A 326 -3.27 22.15 23.58
C LEU A 326 -3.92 21.65 24.87
N ASP A 327 -3.14 21.41 25.92
CA ASP A 327 -3.66 20.99 27.23
C ASP A 327 -4.55 22.08 27.87
N GLN A 328 -4.18 23.36 27.72
CA GLN A 328 -5.05 24.47 28.13
C GLN A 328 -6.36 24.51 27.33
N LYS A 329 -6.28 24.31 26.01
CA LYS A 329 -7.44 24.33 25.12
C LYS A 329 -8.36 23.13 25.33
N ILE A 330 -7.81 21.95 25.67
CA ILE A 330 -8.58 20.78 26.07
C ILE A 330 -9.36 21.09 27.34
N LYS A 331 -8.72 21.66 28.37
CA LYS A 331 -9.42 22.08 29.61
C LYS A 331 -10.53 23.10 29.35
N GLU A 332 -10.28 24.05 28.44
CA GLU A 332 -11.29 25.04 28.05
C GLU A 332 -12.46 24.39 27.29
N LEU A 333 -12.18 23.47 26.37
CA LEU A 333 -13.21 22.73 25.64
C LEU A 333 -14.03 21.81 26.54
N GLU A 334 -13.41 21.15 27.52
CA GLU A 334 -14.12 20.34 28.51
C GLU A 334 -15.05 21.20 29.38
N LYS A 335 -14.60 22.39 29.77
CA LYS A 335 -15.44 23.36 30.48
C LYS A 335 -16.62 23.81 29.61
N ASN A 336 -16.37 24.21 28.35
CA ASN A 336 -17.41 24.66 27.43
C ASN A 336 -18.41 23.53 27.10
N LYS A 337 -17.93 22.28 26.97
CA LYS A 337 -18.78 21.11 26.78
C LYS A 337 -19.74 20.93 27.95
N ASN A 338 -19.23 20.99 29.19
CA ASN A 338 -20.08 20.89 30.38
C ASN A 338 -21.11 22.03 30.46
N GLU A 339 -20.71 23.26 30.12
CA GLU A 339 -21.63 24.41 30.08
C GLU A 339 -22.72 24.26 28.99
N LEU A 340 -22.35 23.76 27.82
CA LEU A 340 -23.29 23.46 26.73
C LEU A 340 -24.23 22.31 27.09
N GLU A 341 -23.74 21.23 27.69
CA GLU A 341 -24.57 20.12 28.16
C GLU A 341 -25.60 20.59 29.20
N GLN A 342 -25.20 21.46 30.13
CA GLN A 342 -26.14 22.09 31.08
C GLN A 342 -27.15 23.00 30.38
N SER A 343 -26.72 23.74 29.36
CA SER A 343 -27.61 24.61 28.57
C SER A 343 -28.61 23.79 27.74
N ILE A 344 -28.18 22.69 27.13
CA ILE A 344 -29.04 21.77 26.38
C ILE A 344 -30.07 21.16 27.32
N ALA A 345 -29.65 20.62 28.47
CA ALA A 345 -30.58 20.06 29.45
C ALA A 345 -31.63 21.09 29.91
N LYS A 346 -31.22 22.35 30.09
CA LYS A 346 -32.15 23.44 30.41
C LYS A 346 -33.11 23.73 29.25
N GLN A 347 -32.60 23.84 28.03
CA GLN A 347 -33.42 24.06 26.84
C GLN A 347 -34.39 22.91 26.57
N GLU A 348 -34.00 21.66 26.78
CA GLU A 348 -34.89 20.49 26.67
C GLU A 348 -36.04 20.56 27.68
N THR A 349 -35.78 20.99 28.92
CA THR A 349 -36.86 21.22 29.90
C THR A 349 -37.78 22.37 29.50
N GLU A 350 -37.24 23.45 28.93
CA GLU A 350 -38.01 24.58 28.43
C GLU A 350 -38.83 24.21 27.18
N ILE A 351 -38.29 23.38 26.28
CA ILE A 351 -38.99 22.82 25.12
C ILE A 351 -40.12 21.91 25.58
N GLY A 352 -39.91 21.03 26.55
CA GLY A 352 -40.98 20.18 27.09
C GLY A 352 -42.13 21.00 27.68
N LEU A 353 -41.82 22.03 28.46
CA LEU A 353 -42.82 22.98 28.99
C LEU A 353 -43.49 23.80 27.89
N PHE A 354 -42.74 24.17 26.85
CA PHE A 354 -43.26 24.90 25.70
C PHE A 354 -44.16 24.02 24.83
N GLU A 355 -43.82 22.77 24.57
CA GLU A 355 -44.64 21.80 23.85
C GLU A 355 -45.94 21.52 24.60
N GLU A 356 -45.91 21.39 25.93
CA GLU A 356 -47.12 21.26 26.74
C GLU A 356 -48.01 22.51 26.62
N ASN A 357 -47.41 23.71 26.65
CA ASN A 357 -48.12 24.97 26.47
C ASN A 357 -48.66 25.14 25.04
N VAL A 358 -47.87 24.82 24.02
CA VAL A 358 -48.26 24.87 22.60
C VAL A 358 -49.36 23.86 22.33
N ASN A 359 -49.27 22.63 22.83
CA ASN A 359 -50.34 21.63 22.68
C ASN A 359 -51.64 22.07 23.36
N SER A 360 -51.55 22.71 24.53
CA SER A 360 -52.72 23.31 25.19
C SER A 360 -53.32 24.48 24.39
N LYS A 361 -52.47 25.31 23.79
CA LYS A 361 -52.89 26.44 22.92
C LYS A 361 -53.40 25.98 21.57
N ILE A 362 -52.83 24.96 20.94
CA ILE A 362 -53.32 24.35 19.71
C ILE A 362 -54.71 23.76 19.96
N SER A 363 -54.92 23.10 21.10
CA SER A 363 -56.25 22.62 21.51
C SER A 363 -57.25 23.78 21.71
N ALA A 364 -56.79 24.94 22.21
CA ALA A 364 -57.61 26.14 22.31
C ALA A 364 -57.86 26.81 20.94
N VAL A 365 -56.89 26.78 20.02
CA VAL A 365 -56.94 27.37 18.66
C VAL A 365 -57.81 26.53 17.72
N GLN A 366 -57.81 25.21 17.85
CA GLN A 366 -58.75 24.33 17.13
C GLN A 366 -60.21 24.69 17.42
N ASN A 367 -60.49 25.25 18.61
CA ASN A 367 -61.83 25.70 18.99
C ASN A 367 -62.15 27.13 18.54
N ASN A 368 -61.17 27.94 18.07
CA ASN A 368 -61.41 29.33 17.67
C ASN A 368 -60.37 29.88 16.65
N VAL A 369 -60.47 29.42 15.41
CA VAL A 369 -59.53 29.73 14.30
C VAL A 369 -59.53 31.22 13.89
N SER A 370 -60.62 31.96 14.13
CA SER A 370 -60.78 33.36 13.72
C SER A 370 -59.89 34.34 14.51
N ASP A 371 -59.66 34.09 15.80
CA ASP A 371 -58.80 34.94 16.66
C ASP A 371 -57.31 34.80 16.28
N PHE A 372 -56.90 33.64 15.77
CA PHE A 372 -55.53 33.38 15.33
C PHE A 372 -55.18 34.14 14.04
N TYR A 373 -56.09 34.16 13.06
CA TYR A 373 -55.90 34.94 11.82
C TYR A 373 -55.85 36.45 12.08
N ALA A 374 -56.59 36.95 13.07
CA ALA A 374 -56.51 38.33 13.51
C ALA A 374 -55.15 38.67 14.14
N GLN A 375 -54.59 37.79 14.97
CA GLN A 375 -53.28 38.00 15.61
C GLN A 375 -52.12 37.95 14.61
N ILE A 376 -52.13 37.02 13.65
CA ILE A 376 -51.08 36.97 12.60
C ILE A 376 -51.15 38.18 11.67
N SER A 377 -52.34 38.66 11.30
CA SER A 377 -52.50 39.88 10.50
C SER A 377 -51.96 41.12 11.21
N LEU A 378 -52.07 41.18 12.54
CA LEU A 378 -51.54 42.27 13.36
C LEU A 378 -50.01 42.22 13.52
N MET A 379 -49.39 41.04 13.39
CA MET A 379 -47.94 40.84 13.55
C MET A 379 -47.14 40.95 12.24
N HIS A 380 -47.80 40.88 11.08
CA HIS A 380 -47.16 40.96 9.76
C HIS A 380 -46.31 42.24 9.52
N PRO A 381 -46.72 43.44 9.99
CA PRO A 381 -45.90 44.63 9.88
C PRO A 381 -44.64 44.57 10.75
N LEU A 382 -44.73 43.95 11.93
CA LEU A 382 -43.63 43.86 12.90
C LEU A 382 -42.54 42.89 12.43
N LEU A 383 -42.94 41.76 11.83
CA LEU A 383 -42.03 40.78 11.24
C LEU A 383 -41.24 41.40 10.07
N SER A 384 -41.90 42.16 9.20
CA SER A 384 -41.24 42.86 8.08
C SER A 384 -40.20 43.91 8.56
N GLN A 385 -40.46 44.54 9.72
CA GLN A 385 -39.59 45.56 10.29
C GLN A 385 -38.39 44.96 11.07
N MET A 386 -38.56 43.77 11.66
CA MET A 386 -37.48 43.03 12.33
C MET A 386 -36.44 42.45 11.36
N PHE A 387 -36.84 42.05 10.15
CA PHE A 387 -35.89 41.62 9.11
C PHE A 387 -35.12 42.77 8.43
N SER A 388 -35.51 44.03 8.70
CA SER A 388 -34.91 45.21 8.07
C SER A 388 -33.74 45.82 8.87
N GLN A 389 -33.41 45.31 10.07
CA GLN A 389 -32.46 45.96 10.99
C GLN A 389 -31.03 45.40 11.02
N SER A 390 -30.69 44.34 10.27
CA SER A 390 -29.29 43.96 10.08
C SER A 390 -28.77 44.51 8.75
N GLN A 391 -28.18 45.71 8.78
CA GLN A 391 -27.30 46.16 7.70
C GLN A 391 -26.02 45.29 7.69
N ASN A 392 -26.15 44.03 7.28
CA ASN A 392 -25.01 43.19 7.00
C ASN A 392 -24.58 43.47 5.56
N LYS A 393 -23.38 44.04 5.42
CA LYS A 393 -22.72 44.27 4.13
C LYS A 393 -22.54 42.94 3.41
N VAL A 394 -22.89 42.91 2.12
CA VAL A 394 -22.44 41.88 1.17
C VAL A 394 -20.92 41.79 1.29
N SER A 395 -20.40 40.58 1.52
CA SER A 395 -18.95 40.38 1.61
C SER A 395 -18.45 39.64 0.39
N TYR A 396 -17.63 40.33 -0.40
CA TYR A 396 -16.79 39.74 -1.44
C TYR A 396 -15.43 39.41 -0.85
N VAL A 397 -14.95 38.20 -1.14
CA VAL A 397 -13.63 37.72 -0.77
C VAL A 397 -12.94 37.25 -2.03
N GLN A 398 -11.85 37.93 -2.39
CA GLN A 398 -11.02 37.52 -3.52
C GLN A 398 -10.29 36.21 -3.20
N GLY A 399 -10.30 35.28 -4.14
CA GLY A 399 -9.55 34.03 -4.04
C GLY A 399 -8.05 34.29 -4.00
N LYS A 400 -7.35 33.68 -3.04
CA LYS A 400 -5.89 33.77 -2.95
C LYS A 400 -5.25 32.86 -3.99
N THR A 401 -4.17 33.31 -4.62
CA THR A 401 -3.33 32.44 -5.45
C THR A 401 -2.55 31.47 -4.55
N ILE A 402 -2.37 30.23 -4.99
CA ILE A 402 -1.43 29.31 -4.33
C ILE A 402 0.01 29.66 -4.72
N ASP A 403 0.99 29.03 -4.07
CA ASP A 403 2.40 29.30 -4.36
C ASP A 403 2.74 28.93 -5.81
N ASP A 404 3.47 29.82 -6.52
CA ASP A 404 3.74 29.68 -7.96
C ASP A 404 4.50 28.39 -8.31
N ASP A 405 5.31 27.85 -7.38
CA ASP A 405 6.04 26.59 -7.50
C ASP A 405 5.12 25.35 -7.48
N LYS A 406 3.89 25.50 -6.99
CA LYS A 406 2.85 24.44 -6.96
C LYS A 406 1.89 24.51 -8.14
N ILE A 407 2.05 25.48 -9.04
CA ILE A 407 1.19 25.63 -10.22
C ILE A 407 1.77 24.83 -11.38
N ILE A 408 1.08 23.75 -11.74
CA ILE A 408 1.45 22.85 -12.82
C ILE A 408 0.70 23.24 -14.12
N PRO A 409 1.41 23.56 -15.20
CA PRO A 409 0.76 23.87 -16.45
C PRO A 409 0.11 22.62 -17.08
N TYR A 410 -1.15 22.71 -17.51
CA TYR A 410 -1.82 21.65 -18.27
C TYR A 410 -1.87 22.01 -19.76
N SER A 411 -1.58 21.03 -20.62
CA SER A 411 -1.41 21.24 -22.07
C SER A 411 -2.53 20.62 -22.90
N ASN A 412 -3.38 19.78 -22.33
CA ASN A 412 -4.54 19.21 -23.00
C ASN A 412 -5.67 18.94 -21.99
N LYS A 413 -6.82 18.44 -22.46
CA LYS A 413 -7.97 18.13 -21.62
C LYS A 413 -7.72 16.99 -20.62
N ARG A 414 -6.91 15.99 -20.98
CA ARG A 414 -6.56 14.87 -20.09
C ARG A 414 -5.72 15.36 -18.91
N ASP A 415 -4.71 16.19 -19.18
CA ASP A 415 -3.90 16.83 -18.14
C ASP A 415 -4.78 17.63 -17.17
N LEU A 416 -5.75 18.39 -17.69
CA LEU A 416 -6.69 19.15 -16.87
C LEU A 416 -7.56 18.23 -16.00
N LEU A 417 -8.08 17.14 -16.56
CA LEU A 417 -8.86 16.16 -15.82
C LEU A 417 -8.04 15.52 -14.69
N ASP A 418 -6.77 15.21 -14.93
CA ASP A 418 -5.87 14.65 -13.92
C ASP A 418 -5.59 15.66 -12.79
N ASN A 419 -5.37 16.95 -13.12
CA ASN A 419 -5.27 18.01 -12.12
C ASN A 419 -6.55 18.12 -11.26
N ILE A 420 -7.72 18.04 -11.90
CA ILE A 420 -9.02 18.07 -11.20
C ILE A 420 -9.15 16.86 -10.26
N ARG A 421 -8.78 15.67 -10.70
CA ARG A 421 -8.81 14.45 -9.87
C ARG A 421 -7.95 14.60 -8.62
N VAL A 422 -6.72 15.09 -8.75
CA VAL A 422 -5.82 15.32 -7.61
C VAL A 422 -6.45 16.31 -6.63
N ALA A 423 -6.91 17.47 -7.11
CA ALA A 423 -7.49 18.50 -6.27
C ALA A 423 -8.80 18.04 -5.58
N LEU A 424 -9.65 17.29 -6.28
CA LEU A 424 -10.90 16.77 -5.72
C LEU A 424 -10.68 15.66 -4.69
N SER A 425 -9.63 14.84 -4.85
CA SER A 425 -9.22 13.89 -3.81
C SER A 425 -8.80 14.64 -2.53
N ASP A 426 -8.07 15.76 -2.66
CA ASP A 426 -7.74 16.63 -1.52
C ASP A 426 -8.99 17.29 -0.90
N ALA A 427 -10.00 17.64 -1.70
CA ALA A 427 -11.30 18.11 -1.21
C ALA A 427 -12.14 17.04 -0.47
N GLY A 428 -11.69 15.79 -0.46
CA GLY A 428 -12.27 14.70 0.32
C GLY A 428 -13.23 13.80 -0.44
N ILE A 429 -13.30 13.93 -1.77
CA ILE A 429 -14.04 13.00 -2.64
C ILE A 429 -13.41 11.60 -2.51
N ASP A 430 -14.26 10.58 -2.41
CA ASP A 430 -13.85 9.19 -2.31
C ASP A 430 -13.23 8.69 -3.61
N ASP A 431 -12.19 7.86 -3.48
CA ASP A 431 -11.38 7.43 -4.62
C ASP A 431 -12.17 6.57 -5.62
N LYS A 432 -13.25 5.89 -5.19
CA LYS A 432 -14.10 5.09 -6.10
C LYS A 432 -14.94 5.96 -7.03
N ARG A 433 -15.32 7.15 -6.59
CA ARG A 433 -16.20 8.09 -7.32
C ARG A 433 -15.45 9.32 -7.83
N LEU A 434 -14.14 9.36 -7.60
CA LEU A 434 -13.30 10.47 -8.03
C LEU A 434 -13.38 10.73 -9.53
N ASP A 435 -13.30 9.67 -10.35
CA ASP A 435 -13.36 9.78 -11.80
C ASP A 435 -14.69 10.36 -12.29
N MET A 436 -15.80 9.84 -11.77
CA MET A 436 -17.13 10.25 -12.20
C MET A 436 -17.47 11.67 -11.77
N VAL A 437 -17.06 12.08 -10.55
CA VAL A 437 -17.27 13.45 -10.07
C VAL A 437 -16.38 14.44 -10.82
N SER A 438 -15.12 14.07 -11.08
CA SER A 438 -14.17 14.91 -11.84
C SER A 438 -14.69 15.17 -13.26
N ALA A 439 -15.14 14.12 -13.95
CA ALA A 439 -15.68 14.24 -15.30
C ALA A 439 -16.99 15.05 -15.34
N PHE A 440 -17.89 14.86 -14.36
CA PHE A 440 -19.12 15.64 -14.25
C PHE A 440 -18.84 17.14 -14.05
N LEU A 441 -17.95 17.49 -13.12
CA LEU A 441 -17.63 18.89 -12.82
C LEU A 441 -16.85 19.57 -13.95
N LEU A 442 -15.93 18.85 -14.61
CA LEU A 442 -15.25 19.34 -15.80
C LEU A 442 -16.25 19.62 -16.93
N SER A 443 -17.16 18.68 -17.20
CA SER A 443 -18.19 18.83 -18.22
C SER A 443 -19.13 20.01 -17.93
N ALA A 444 -19.55 20.20 -16.67
CA ALA A 444 -20.35 21.36 -16.27
C ALA A 444 -19.61 22.68 -16.51
N TRP A 445 -18.31 22.73 -16.19
CA TRP A 445 -17.46 23.88 -16.43
C TRP A 445 -17.30 24.21 -17.92
N GLU A 446 -17.02 23.21 -18.76
CA GLU A 446 -16.89 23.40 -20.22
C GLU A 446 -18.18 23.91 -20.86
N ASN A 447 -19.34 23.38 -20.42
CA ASN A 447 -20.65 23.79 -20.92
C ASN A 447 -21.17 25.08 -20.27
N ARG A 448 -20.42 25.69 -19.33
CA ARG A 448 -20.82 26.90 -18.59
C ARG A 448 -22.15 26.75 -17.83
N ILE A 449 -22.43 25.55 -17.33
CA ILE A 449 -23.65 25.27 -16.55
C ILE A 449 -23.32 25.33 -15.07
N PRO A 450 -23.89 26.27 -14.28
CA PRO A 450 -23.61 26.35 -12.85
C PRO A 450 -24.05 25.09 -12.10
N VAL A 451 -23.33 24.80 -11.01
CA VAL A 451 -23.62 23.66 -10.15
C VAL A 451 -23.93 24.13 -8.73
N LEU A 452 -25.02 23.61 -8.17
CA LEU A 452 -25.38 23.75 -6.77
C LEU A 452 -24.76 22.59 -5.98
N LEU A 453 -23.65 22.85 -5.30
CA LEU A 453 -22.97 21.91 -4.41
C LEU A 453 -23.63 21.95 -3.04
N SER A 454 -24.22 20.83 -2.60
CA SER A 454 -24.90 20.76 -1.31
C SER A 454 -24.31 19.66 -0.45
N GLY A 455 -23.86 20.01 0.76
CA GLY A 455 -23.33 19.04 1.72
C GLY A 455 -21.95 19.38 2.30
N PRO A 456 -21.33 18.44 3.06
CA PRO A 456 -19.97 18.56 3.52
C PRO A 456 -19.00 18.86 2.38
N ASN A 457 -17.99 19.67 2.69
CA ASN A 457 -16.91 20.05 1.79
C ASN A 457 -17.35 20.74 0.48
N ALA A 458 -18.60 21.21 0.35
CA ALA A 458 -19.09 21.86 -0.88
C ALA A 458 -18.23 23.08 -1.30
N ASN A 459 -17.79 23.86 -0.32
CA ASN A 459 -16.91 25.01 -0.55
C ASN A 459 -15.52 24.59 -1.04
N GLU A 460 -15.01 23.49 -0.49
CA GLU A 460 -13.69 22.92 -0.77
C GLU A 460 -13.65 22.22 -2.13
N VAL A 461 -14.74 21.58 -2.55
CA VAL A 461 -14.90 21.04 -3.91
C VAL A 461 -14.84 22.16 -4.95
N ALA A 462 -15.52 23.29 -4.70
CA ALA A 462 -15.44 24.45 -5.59
C ALA A 462 -14.04 25.08 -5.61
N ASP A 463 -13.37 25.17 -4.47
CA ASP A 463 -11.99 25.65 -4.39
C ASP A 463 -11.03 24.71 -5.12
N ALA A 464 -11.19 23.39 -5.00
CA ALA A 464 -10.40 22.41 -5.74
C ALA A 464 -10.51 22.58 -7.25
N MET A 465 -11.72 22.81 -7.77
CA MET A 465 -11.92 23.13 -9.18
C MET A 465 -11.21 24.43 -9.59
N SER A 466 -11.34 25.50 -8.79
CA SER A 466 -10.66 26.77 -9.05
C SER A 466 -9.13 26.64 -9.02
N ILE A 467 -8.60 25.87 -8.07
CA ILE A 467 -7.17 25.64 -7.92
C ILE A 467 -6.65 24.80 -9.09
N ALA A 468 -7.33 23.73 -9.47
CA ALA A 468 -6.94 22.88 -10.59
C ALA A 468 -6.97 23.61 -11.95
N ILE A 469 -7.87 24.56 -12.14
CA ILE A 469 -8.02 25.27 -13.43
C ILE A 469 -7.17 26.55 -13.49
N HIS A 470 -7.09 27.29 -12.39
CA HIS A 470 -6.55 28.65 -12.35
C HIS A 470 -5.38 28.86 -11.38
N GLY A 471 -5.04 27.90 -10.52
CA GLY A 471 -3.98 28.04 -9.53
C GLY A 471 -4.34 29.04 -8.43
N LYS A 472 -5.63 29.27 -8.18
CA LYS A 472 -6.13 30.11 -7.09
C LYS A 472 -7.41 29.55 -6.49
N PHE A 473 -7.65 29.87 -5.22
CA PHE A 473 -8.95 29.64 -4.59
C PHE A 473 -10.06 30.37 -5.35
N ALA A 474 -11.31 29.90 -5.22
CA ALA A 474 -12.44 30.56 -5.86
C ALA A 474 -12.70 31.92 -5.21
N ASP A 475 -13.14 32.89 -6.02
CA ASP A 475 -13.68 34.14 -5.50
C ASP A 475 -15.01 33.84 -4.79
N ARG A 476 -15.32 34.52 -3.68
CA ARG A 476 -16.54 34.25 -2.90
C ARG A 476 -17.43 35.47 -2.79
N ILE A 477 -18.71 35.28 -3.03
CA ILE A 477 -19.77 36.25 -2.77
C ILE A 477 -20.68 35.68 -1.70
N LYS A 478 -20.68 36.30 -0.52
CA LYS A 478 -21.62 35.96 0.55
C LYS A 478 -22.81 36.92 0.49
N CYS A 479 -23.96 36.38 0.13
CA CYS A 479 -25.23 37.09 -0.03
C CYS A 479 -25.82 37.48 1.34
N LEU A 480 -25.15 38.39 2.04
CA LEU A 480 -25.59 38.98 3.29
C LEU A 480 -26.12 40.38 2.98
N GLY A 481 -27.42 40.61 3.14
CA GLY A 481 -28.07 41.89 2.82
C GLY A 481 -28.55 42.01 1.37
N ASN A 482 -28.72 43.24 0.89
CA ASN A 482 -29.29 43.54 -0.42
C ASN A 482 -28.36 43.17 -1.58
N TYR A 483 -28.93 42.92 -2.76
CA TYR A 483 -28.20 42.65 -3.98
C TYR A 483 -27.24 43.78 -4.35
N SER A 484 -26.07 43.41 -4.88
CA SER A 484 -25.04 44.35 -5.30
C SER A 484 -24.38 43.91 -6.60
N GLU A 485 -24.85 44.45 -7.71
CA GLU A 485 -24.28 44.23 -9.05
C GLU A 485 -22.78 44.56 -9.11
N ILE A 486 -22.35 45.63 -8.42
CA ILE A 486 -20.93 46.03 -8.31
C ILE A 486 -20.09 44.91 -7.72
N THR A 487 -20.64 44.16 -6.76
CA THR A 487 -19.95 43.05 -6.11
C THR A 487 -19.83 41.87 -7.07
N CYS A 488 -20.88 41.54 -7.81
CA CYS A 488 -20.86 40.50 -8.83
C CYS A 488 -19.84 40.78 -9.94
N ARG A 489 -19.70 42.06 -10.35
CA ARG A 489 -18.73 42.48 -11.39
C ARG A 489 -17.27 42.45 -10.96
N LYS A 490 -16.98 42.45 -9.64
CA LYS A 490 -15.60 42.37 -9.13
C LYS A 490 -15.04 40.95 -9.15
N ALA A 491 -15.91 39.95 -9.07
CA ALA A 491 -15.50 38.56 -9.04
C ALA A 491 -14.97 38.11 -10.42
N GLY A 492 -13.97 37.22 -10.41
CA GLY A 492 -13.28 36.77 -11.62
C GLY A 492 -12.92 35.29 -11.61
N GLY A 493 -13.19 34.59 -12.71
CA GLY A 493 -12.84 33.18 -12.89
C GLY A 493 -13.93 32.25 -12.36
N ILE A 494 -13.59 31.37 -11.41
CA ILE A 494 -14.57 30.57 -10.68
C ILE A 494 -15.03 31.34 -9.43
N VAL A 495 -16.34 31.46 -9.27
CA VAL A 495 -16.99 32.23 -8.20
C VAL A 495 -17.94 31.33 -7.42
N VAL A 496 -17.78 31.32 -6.09
CA VAL A 496 -18.68 30.63 -5.17
C VAL A 496 -19.67 31.61 -4.55
N ILE A 497 -20.96 31.32 -4.71
CA ILE A 497 -22.05 32.07 -4.10
C ILE A 497 -22.54 31.32 -2.87
N ASN A 498 -22.41 31.96 -1.71
CA ASN A 498 -22.96 31.46 -0.46
C ASN A 498 -24.27 32.18 -0.14
N ASN A 499 -25.28 31.43 0.32
CA ASN A 499 -26.57 31.93 0.79
C ASN A 499 -27.42 32.67 -0.26
N ILE A 500 -27.46 32.17 -1.50
CA ILE A 500 -28.21 32.83 -2.60
C ILE A 500 -29.72 32.98 -2.33
N PHE A 501 -30.27 32.17 -1.43
CA PHE A 501 -31.71 32.12 -1.12
C PHE A 501 -32.20 33.28 -0.24
N TYR A 502 -31.32 34.16 0.24
CA TYR A 502 -31.76 35.41 0.88
C TYR A 502 -32.48 36.31 -0.14
N ALA A 503 -33.66 36.82 0.25
CA ALA A 503 -34.73 37.24 -0.67
C ALA A 503 -34.32 38.17 -1.82
N ASP A 504 -33.45 39.16 -1.58
CA ASP A 504 -33.05 40.13 -2.61
C ASP A 504 -32.03 39.56 -3.62
N TRP A 505 -31.38 38.45 -3.32
CA TRP A 505 -30.43 37.81 -4.23
C TRP A 505 -31.09 36.81 -5.16
N LEU A 506 -32.07 36.06 -4.64
CA LEU A 506 -32.79 35.04 -5.41
C LEU A 506 -33.58 35.65 -6.58
N SER A 507 -34.10 36.87 -6.42
CA SER A 507 -34.78 37.63 -7.48
C SER A 507 -33.86 38.01 -8.64
N HIS A 508 -32.54 38.10 -8.41
CA HIS A 508 -31.53 38.47 -9.41
C HIS A 508 -30.70 37.26 -9.89
N VAL A 509 -31.14 36.02 -9.61
CA VAL A 509 -30.37 34.82 -9.93
C VAL A 509 -30.02 34.68 -11.42
N ASP A 510 -30.94 35.06 -12.30
CA ASP A 510 -30.75 35.04 -13.76
C ASP A 510 -29.67 36.04 -14.21
N GLU A 511 -29.65 37.22 -13.61
CA GLU A 511 -28.63 38.26 -13.87
C GLU A 511 -27.24 37.84 -13.37
N ILE A 512 -27.19 37.11 -12.26
CA ILE A 512 -25.94 36.66 -11.65
C ILE A 512 -25.32 35.53 -12.47
N ILE A 513 -26.12 34.53 -12.83
CA ILE A 513 -25.65 33.29 -13.44
C ILE A 513 -25.31 33.44 -14.91
N ASN A 514 -26.07 34.25 -15.67
CA ASN A 514 -25.82 34.44 -17.10
C ASN A 514 -24.67 35.43 -17.39
N ASN A 515 -23.79 35.69 -16.42
CA ASN A 515 -22.61 36.50 -16.63
C ASN A 515 -21.47 35.66 -17.24
N ASP A 516 -21.30 35.77 -18.56
CA ASP A 516 -20.30 35.03 -19.34
C ASP A 516 -18.84 35.19 -18.88
N ALA A 517 -18.54 36.21 -18.06
CA ALA A 517 -17.19 36.45 -17.58
C ALA A 517 -16.75 35.41 -16.52
N ASN A 518 -17.69 34.79 -15.82
CA ASN A 518 -17.43 33.96 -14.66
C ASN A 518 -18.11 32.59 -14.76
N TYR A 519 -17.57 31.61 -14.06
CA TYR A 519 -18.25 30.34 -13.82
C TYR A 519 -18.69 30.26 -12.35
N TYR A 520 -19.90 29.77 -12.11
CA TYR A 520 -20.52 29.85 -10.79
C TYR A 520 -20.73 28.48 -10.15
N TYR A 521 -20.28 28.35 -8.91
CA TYR A 521 -20.77 27.35 -7.97
C TYR A 521 -21.67 28.03 -6.94
N VAL A 522 -22.81 27.44 -6.65
CA VAL A 522 -23.65 27.84 -5.51
C VAL A 522 -23.48 26.76 -4.45
N THR A 523 -23.34 27.15 -3.18
CA THR A 523 -23.14 26.16 -2.10
C THR A 523 -24.23 26.26 -1.05
N SER A 524 -24.72 25.10 -0.60
CA SER A 524 -25.51 24.95 0.63
C SER A 524 -24.79 23.99 1.59
N ASN A 525 -24.86 24.26 2.89
CA ASN A 525 -24.23 23.38 3.89
C ASN A 525 -25.05 22.11 4.14
N PHE A 526 -26.38 22.21 4.06
CA PHE A 526 -27.31 21.13 4.35
C PHE A 526 -28.24 20.91 3.14
N VAL A 527 -28.46 19.65 2.80
CA VAL A 527 -29.36 19.25 1.71
C VAL A 527 -30.81 19.51 2.10
N GLU A 528 -31.14 19.40 3.39
CA GLU A 528 -32.46 19.63 3.97
C GLU A 528 -32.94 21.06 3.77
N ASP A 529 -32.03 22.05 3.83
CA ASP A 529 -32.35 23.46 3.60
C ASP A 529 -32.92 23.67 2.19
N LEU A 530 -32.43 22.91 1.20
CA LEU A 530 -32.88 23.02 -0.19
C LEU A 530 -34.28 22.44 -0.42
N LEU A 531 -34.82 21.62 0.49
CA LEU A 531 -36.15 21.01 0.33
C LEU A 531 -37.29 22.04 0.46
N ILE A 532 -37.05 23.14 1.17
CA ILE A 532 -38.01 24.22 1.36
C ILE A 532 -37.86 25.35 0.32
N GLU A 533 -36.82 25.30 -0.50
CA GLU A 533 -36.49 26.35 -1.47
C GLU A 533 -37.29 26.24 -2.79
N PRO A 534 -37.44 27.34 -3.54
CA PRO A 534 -38.13 27.32 -4.83
C PRO A 534 -37.43 26.41 -5.85
N LYS A 535 -38.08 25.30 -6.23
CA LYS A 535 -37.59 24.32 -7.22
C LYS A 535 -37.27 24.90 -8.60
N GLY A 536 -37.80 26.08 -8.92
CA GLY A 536 -37.48 26.81 -10.15
C GLY A 536 -36.00 27.17 -10.26
N ILE A 537 -35.25 27.16 -9.16
CA ILE A 537 -33.81 27.40 -9.13
C ILE A 537 -33.03 26.42 -10.01
N PHE A 538 -33.51 25.18 -10.16
CA PHE A 538 -32.84 24.15 -10.98
C PHE A 538 -32.86 24.46 -12.48
N ASN A 539 -33.64 25.44 -12.91
CA ASN A 539 -33.56 25.93 -14.29
C ASN A 539 -32.24 26.65 -14.58
N TYR A 540 -31.58 27.17 -13.54
CA TYR A 540 -30.36 27.98 -13.66
C TYR A 540 -29.11 27.21 -13.21
N MET A 541 -29.26 26.16 -12.41
CA MET A 541 -28.13 25.38 -11.87
C MET A 541 -28.49 23.91 -11.67
N VAL A 542 -27.51 23.03 -11.81
CA VAL A 542 -27.69 21.59 -11.61
C VAL A 542 -27.26 21.20 -10.18
N PRO A 543 -28.08 20.47 -9.40
CA PRO A 543 -27.71 20.06 -8.07
C PRO A 543 -26.72 18.88 -8.06
N LEU A 544 -25.73 18.93 -7.18
CA LEU A 544 -24.80 17.86 -6.86
C LEU A 544 -24.71 17.72 -5.33
N LEU A 545 -25.12 16.57 -4.80
CA LEU A 545 -25.09 16.29 -3.36
C LEU A 545 -23.72 15.75 -2.99
N THR A 546 -22.89 16.53 -2.30
CA THR A 546 -21.52 16.14 -1.96
C THR A 546 -21.49 15.06 -0.88
N ASP A 547 -22.49 14.97 -0.01
CA ASP A 547 -22.63 13.95 1.05
C ASP A 547 -22.35 12.53 0.55
N VAL A 548 -22.78 12.23 -0.67
CA VAL A 548 -22.74 10.90 -1.28
C VAL A 548 -21.31 10.51 -1.67
N PHE A 549 -20.44 11.50 -1.86
CA PHE A 549 -19.10 11.34 -2.42
C PHE A 549 -17.99 11.67 -1.42
N ILE A 550 -18.28 12.29 -0.27
CA ILE A 550 -17.26 12.67 0.71
C ILE A 550 -16.98 11.53 1.69
N SER A 551 -15.71 11.11 1.75
CA SER A 551 -15.24 10.04 2.67
C SER A 551 -14.24 10.51 3.71
N LYS A 552 -13.65 11.70 3.52
CA LYS A 552 -12.58 12.25 4.37
C LYS A 552 -12.69 13.76 4.49
N LYS A 553 -12.05 14.30 5.53
CA LYS A 553 -11.99 15.75 5.75
C LYS A 553 -11.14 16.40 4.66
N ALA A 554 -11.59 17.53 4.13
CA ALA A 554 -10.86 18.25 3.10
C ALA A 554 -9.49 18.74 3.59
N LYS A 555 -8.54 18.78 2.66
CA LYS A 555 -7.22 19.38 2.77
C LYS A 555 -7.11 20.48 1.72
N ILE A 556 -6.15 21.39 1.93
CA ILE A 556 -5.79 22.35 0.89
C ILE A 556 -5.10 21.57 -0.23
N PRO A 557 -5.53 21.70 -1.50
CA PRO A 557 -4.88 21.05 -2.62
C PRO A 557 -3.37 21.30 -2.63
N SER A 558 -2.60 20.23 -2.75
CA SER A 558 -1.13 20.27 -2.74
C SER A 558 -0.55 20.97 -3.97
N GLU A 559 -1.26 20.87 -5.09
CA GLU A 559 -0.89 21.39 -6.41
C GLU A 559 -2.10 22.09 -7.03
N GLY A 560 -1.84 23.06 -7.91
CA GLY A 560 -2.86 23.72 -8.71
C GLY A 560 -2.47 23.73 -10.18
N GLY A 561 -3.38 24.16 -11.04
CA GLY A 561 -3.16 24.13 -12.47
C GLY A 561 -3.28 25.48 -13.15
N LYS A 562 -2.62 25.62 -14.30
CA LYS A 562 -2.76 26.78 -15.18
C LYS A 562 -2.71 26.33 -16.62
N ARG A 563 -3.55 26.92 -17.48
CA ARG A 563 -3.52 26.59 -18.90
C ARG A 563 -2.16 26.95 -19.51
N SER A 564 -1.53 25.98 -20.16
CA SER A 564 -0.29 26.20 -20.94
C SER A 564 -0.56 27.08 -22.16
N ALA A 565 0.46 27.81 -22.60
CA ALA A 565 0.40 28.58 -23.86
C ALA A 565 0.28 27.67 -25.09
N ASP A 566 0.82 26.46 -25.00
CA ASP A 566 0.84 25.44 -26.05
C ASP A 566 -0.34 24.47 -25.94
N TYR A 567 -1.47 24.90 -25.35
CA TYR A 567 -2.62 24.02 -25.14
C TYR A 567 -3.16 23.48 -26.47
N VAL A 568 -3.28 22.15 -26.57
CA VAL A 568 -3.89 21.45 -27.70
C VAL A 568 -5.21 20.85 -27.27
N ASP A 569 -6.25 21.14 -28.06
CA ASP A 569 -7.56 20.52 -27.89
C ASP A 569 -7.53 19.13 -28.56
N ASP A 570 -7.13 18.12 -27.78
CA ASP A 570 -6.86 16.76 -28.28
C ASP A 570 -8.13 15.88 -28.36
N VAL A 571 -9.32 16.48 -28.35
CA VAL A 571 -10.57 15.73 -28.48
C VAL A 571 -10.91 15.59 -29.96
N SER A 572 -10.58 14.43 -30.54
CA SER A 572 -11.31 13.95 -31.71
C SER A 572 -12.80 13.95 -31.36
N GLU A 573 -13.66 14.47 -32.24
CA GLU A 573 -15.12 14.33 -32.19
C GLU A 573 -15.54 12.85 -32.33
N GLU A 574 -15.03 11.96 -31.46
CA GLU A 574 -15.50 10.60 -31.36
C GLU A 574 -16.93 10.65 -30.85
N LEU A 575 -17.82 10.10 -31.69
CA LEU A 575 -19.26 9.92 -31.51
C LEU A 575 -19.72 10.06 -30.05
N ILE A 576 -20.08 11.29 -29.66
CA ILE A 576 -20.72 11.57 -28.37
C ILE A 576 -22.02 10.76 -28.32
N GLU A 577 -22.00 9.63 -27.61
CA GLU A 577 -23.16 8.79 -27.46
C GLU A 577 -24.14 9.48 -26.50
N ARG A 578 -25.07 10.27 -27.06
CA ARG A 578 -26.07 11.05 -26.32
C ARG A 578 -26.66 10.26 -25.15
N CYS A 579 -26.51 10.79 -23.94
CA CYS A 579 -27.13 10.25 -22.75
C CYS A 579 -28.61 10.66 -22.73
N ARG A 580 -29.49 9.69 -22.98
CA ARG A 580 -30.95 9.93 -22.91
C ARG A 580 -31.40 9.94 -21.45
N VAL A 581 -31.47 11.13 -20.86
CA VAL A 581 -31.96 11.40 -19.48
C VAL A 581 -33.50 11.22 -19.35
N ASP A 582 -34.20 10.96 -20.45
CA ASP A 582 -35.60 11.38 -20.65
C ASP A 582 -36.71 10.67 -19.85
N ARG A 583 -36.61 9.39 -19.52
CA ARG A 583 -37.84 8.61 -19.20
C ARG A 583 -38.43 8.83 -17.81
N VAL A 584 -37.62 9.24 -16.82
CA VAL A 584 -38.06 9.38 -15.42
C VAL A 584 -38.46 10.82 -15.14
N LEU A 585 -37.59 11.76 -15.51
CA LEU A 585 -37.79 13.17 -15.26
C LEU A 585 -38.97 13.76 -16.06
N SER A 586 -39.24 13.26 -17.27
CA SER A 586 -40.41 13.75 -18.04
C SER A 586 -41.75 13.45 -17.36
N LYS A 587 -41.83 12.38 -16.54
CA LYS A 587 -43.07 11.95 -15.88
C LYS A 587 -43.48 12.83 -14.71
N ILE A 588 -42.53 13.52 -14.10
CA ILE A 588 -42.74 14.38 -12.92
C ILE A 588 -42.86 15.86 -13.27
N GLY A 589 -42.92 16.21 -14.56
CA GLY A 589 -43.11 17.59 -15.01
C GLY A 589 -41.84 18.45 -14.93
N THR A 590 -40.66 17.84 -15.02
CA THR A 590 -39.37 18.55 -15.04
C THR A 590 -39.30 19.57 -16.19
N SER A 591 -38.67 20.72 -15.96
CA SER A 591 -38.54 21.75 -16.97
C SER A 591 -37.65 21.31 -18.13
N LYS A 592 -37.96 21.77 -19.34
CA LYS A 592 -37.12 21.51 -20.52
C LYS A 592 -35.72 22.10 -20.38
N LEU A 593 -35.60 23.24 -19.69
CA LEU A 593 -34.31 23.92 -19.52
C LEU A 593 -33.38 23.09 -18.62
N TYR A 594 -33.86 22.60 -17.49
CA TYR A 594 -33.09 21.70 -16.64
C TYR A 594 -32.70 20.43 -17.40
N MET A 595 -33.66 19.80 -18.12
CA MET A 595 -33.39 18.60 -18.93
C MET A 595 -32.29 18.83 -19.96
N ASN A 596 -32.29 19.97 -20.64
CA ASN A 596 -31.26 20.32 -21.61
C ASN A 596 -29.91 20.52 -20.94
N ASN A 597 -29.86 21.27 -19.84
CA ASN A 597 -28.62 21.52 -19.09
C ASN A 597 -28.01 20.21 -18.59
N ILE A 598 -28.78 19.37 -17.91
CA ILE A 598 -28.25 18.09 -17.40
C ILE A 598 -27.84 17.16 -18.55
N SER A 599 -28.58 17.12 -19.66
CA SER A 599 -28.21 16.29 -20.81
C SER A 599 -26.89 16.75 -21.45
N GLN A 600 -26.67 18.07 -21.56
CA GLN A 600 -25.40 18.62 -22.06
C GLN A 600 -24.21 18.21 -21.18
N ILE A 601 -24.36 18.25 -19.86
CA ILE A 601 -23.31 17.79 -18.95
C ILE A 601 -23.05 16.29 -19.18
N MET A 602 -24.11 15.48 -19.19
CA MET A 602 -23.98 14.02 -19.28
C MET A 602 -23.39 13.58 -20.63
N ASP A 603 -23.70 14.29 -21.73
CA ASP A 603 -23.16 13.99 -23.06
C ASP A 603 -21.62 14.12 -23.13
N HIS A 604 -21.00 15.00 -22.34
CA HIS A 604 -19.55 15.30 -22.43
C HIS A 604 -18.68 14.64 -21.33
N ILE A 605 -19.23 13.71 -20.54
CA ILE A 605 -18.49 13.03 -19.45
C ILE A 605 -17.45 12.00 -19.96
N GLY A 606 -17.52 11.56 -21.23
CA GLY A 606 -16.58 10.58 -21.81
C GLY A 606 -16.70 9.20 -21.15
N TYR A 607 -17.54 8.33 -21.71
CA TYR A 607 -18.02 7.12 -21.05
C TYR A 607 -17.06 5.92 -21.02
N ASP A 608 -15.85 6.04 -21.56
CA ASP A 608 -15.01 4.88 -21.91
C ASP A 608 -14.66 3.95 -20.73
N PHE A 609 -14.86 4.40 -19.48
CA PHE A 609 -14.59 3.61 -18.26
C PHE A 609 -15.69 3.68 -17.19
N LEU A 610 -16.81 4.38 -17.43
CA LEU A 610 -17.83 4.66 -16.40
C LEU A 610 -19.20 4.04 -16.75
N LYS A 611 -19.80 3.33 -15.80
CA LYS A 611 -21.12 2.71 -15.99
C LYS A 611 -22.21 3.79 -16.12
N LYS A 612 -22.76 3.95 -17.34
CA LYS A 612 -23.76 4.98 -17.69
C LYS A 612 -24.95 5.04 -16.73
N GLU A 613 -25.45 3.88 -16.27
CA GLU A 613 -26.61 3.85 -15.37
C GLU A 613 -26.27 4.38 -13.97
N ASP A 614 -25.05 4.13 -13.47
CA ASP A 614 -24.61 4.65 -12.16
C ASP A 614 -24.49 6.18 -12.23
N LEU A 615 -23.94 6.71 -13.32
CA LEU A 615 -23.86 8.16 -13.58
C LEU A 615 -25.25 8.82 -13.56
N ASN A 616 -26.23 8.20 -14.24
CA ASN A 616 -27.61 8.70 -14.23
C ASN A 616 -28.20 8.74 -12.81
N HIS A 617 -27.95 7.71 -12.00
CA HIS A 617 -28.49 7.66 -10.65
C HIS A 617 -27.81 8.67 -9.71
N TYR A 618 -26.50 8.79 -9.77
CA TYR A 618 -25.74 9.70 -8.91
C TYR A 618 -25.94 11.18 -9.25
N PHE A 619 -25.96 11.54 -10.53
CA PHE A 619 -25.91 12.94 -10.96
C PHE A 619 -27.24 13.49 -11.46
N VAL A 620 -28.14 12.62 -11.91
CA VAL A 620 -29.44 13.06 -12.44
C VAL A 620 -30.55 12.73 -11.45
N TYR A 621 -30.75 11.46 -11.14
CA TYR A 621 -31.94 11.02 -10.42
C TYR A 621 -31.87 11.35 -8.94
N LEU A 622 -30.78 11.00 -8.24
CA LEU A 622 -30.67 11.22 -6.80
C LEU A 622 -30.81 12.70 -6.42
N PRO A 623 -30.00 13.64 -6.96
CA PRO A 623 -30.05 15.03 -6.51
C PRO A 623 -31.39 15.68 -6.85
N TYR A 624 -31.87 15.50 -8.08
CA TYR A 624 -33.07 16.19 -8.53
C TYR A 624 -34.35 15.63 -7.90
N LEU A 625 -34.52 14.30 -7.88
CA LEU A 625 -35.74 13.70 -7.34
C LEU A 625 -35.83 13.86 -5.82
N LEU A 626 -34.71 13.84 -5.11
CA LEU A 626 -34.70 14.10 -3.67
C LEU A 626 -35.14 15.55 -3.40
N LEU A 627 -34.48 16.52 -4.03
CA LEU A 627 -34.74 17.94 -3.80
C LEU A 627 -36.10 18.42 -4.32
N THR A 628 -36.67 17.73 -5.31
CA THR A 628 -38.03 18.03 -5.80
C THR A 628 -39.14 17.26 -5.07
N ASN A 629 -38.81 16.55 -3.98
CA ASN A 629 -39.75 15.77 -3.17
C ASN A 629 -40.43 14.64 -3.95
N HIS A 630 -39.66 13.92 -4.77
CA HIS A 630 -40.07 12.76 -5.56
C HIS A 630 -39.27 11.51 -5.18
N ARG A 631 -39.01 11.34 -3.88
CA ARG A 631 -38.23 10.23 -3.32
C ARG A 631 -38.80 8.86 -3.71
N GLU A 632 -40.11 8.68 -3.74
CA GLU A 632 -40.74 7.42 -4.16
C GLU A 632 -40.36 7.04 -5.61
N TYR A 633 -40.38 8.02 -6.54
CA TYR A 633 -39.95 7.79 -7.92
C TYR A 633 -38.46 7.42 -8.03
N LEU A 634 -37.62 7.98 -7.16
CA LEU A 634 -36.20 7.62 -7.10
C LEU A 634 -36.02 6.17 -6.65
N ILE A 635 -36.74 5.74 -5.60
CA ILE A 635 -36.69 4.38 -5.07
C ILE A 635 -37.20 3.38 -6.11
N ASP A 636 -38.35 3.68 -6.72
CA ASP A 636 -38.93 2.84 -7.77
C ASP A 636 -37.99 2.74 -8.96
N ASN A 637 -37.38 3.86 -9.38
CA ASN A 637 -36.45 3.84 -10.50
C ASN A 637 -35.18 3.03 -10.20
N LEU A 638 -34.62 3.19 -9.00
CA LEU A 638 -33.45 2.45 -8.53
C LEU A 638 -33.72 0.94 -8.48
N ASN A 639 -34.89 0.52 -7.95
CA ASN A 639 -35.28 -0.89 -7.88
C ASN A 639 -35.57 -1.48 -9.26
N ASN A 640 -36.28 -0.74 -10.13
CA ASN A 640 -36.59 -1.19 -11.50
C ASN A 640 -35.33 -1.33 -12.37
N ASN A 641 -34.24 -0.65 -12.01
CA ASN A 641 -32.96 -0.71 -12.70
C ASN A 641 -31.89 -1.52 -11.93
N ARG A 642 -32.28 -2.36 -10.95
CA ARG A 642 -31.34 -3.11 -10.08
C ARG A 642 -30.25 -3.86 -10.84
N ASP A 643 -30.61 -4.51 -11.95
CA ASP A 643 -29.70 -5.30 -12.79
C ASP A 643 -28.75 -4.43 -13.64
N LYS A 644 -29.07 -3.14 -13.79
CA LYS A 644 -28.31 -2.18 -14.61
C LYS A 644 -27.41 -1.28 -13.80
N VAL A 645 -27.72 -0.99 -12.54
CA VAL A 645 -26.82 -0.27 -11.61
C VAL A 645 -25.80 -1.23 -11.00
N SER A 646 -24.62 -0.74 -10.60
CA SER A 646 -23.67 -1.54 -9.81
C SER A 646 -24.22 -1.81 -8.40
N SER A 647 -23.70 -2.84 -7.72
CA SER A 647 -24.08 -3.09 -6.32
C SER A 647 -23.66 -1.92 -5.42
N ASP A 648 -22.48 -1.36 -5.66
CA ASP A 648 -21.99 -0.19 -4.91
C ASP A 648 -22.92 1.01 -5.08
N CYS A 649 -23.33 1.34 -6.31
CA CYS A 649 -24.29 2.42 -6.57
C CYS A 649 -25.63 2.16 -5.87
N TYR A 650 -26.18 0.95 -6.02
CA TYR A 650 -27.46 0.58 -5.42
C TYR A 650 -27.44 0.70 -3.89
N GLU A 651 -26.43 0.14 -3.24
CA GLU A 651 -26.28 0.16 -1.78
C GLU A 651 -26.01 1.58 -1.26
N THR A 652 -25.14 2.34 -1.93
CA THR A 652 -24.83 3.72 -1.55
C THR A 652 -26.08 4.59 -1.54
N ILE A 653 -26.88 4.54 -2.61
CA ILE A 653 -28.09 5.36 -2.72
C ILE A 653 -29.15 4.89 -1.71
N ARG A 654 -29.34 3.57 -1.51
CA ARG A 654 -30.29 3.09 -0.49
C ARG A 654 -29.91 3.51 0.92
N ASN A 655 -28.62 3.41 1.26
CA ASN A 655 -28.11 3.83 2.56
C ASN A 655 -28.28 5.34 2.76
N TYR A 656 -27.96 6.14 1.73
CA TYR A 656 -28.17 7.58 1.76
C TYR A 656 -29.64 7.96 1.96
N LEU A 657 -30.55 7.21 1.33
CA LEU A 657 -31.99 7.37 1.51
C LEU A 657 -32.51 6.76 2.82
N GLY A 658 -31.68 6.13 3.67
CA GLY A 658 -32.12 5.49 4.92
C GLY A 658 -33.09 4.32 4.72
N ILE A 659 -32.97 3.58 3.62
CA ILE A 659 -33.82 2.42 3.29
C ILE A 659 -33.16 1.14 3.79
N ASN A 660 -33.19 0.93 5.11
CA ASN A 660 -32.73 -0.31 5.74
C ASN A 660 -33.79 -1.41 5.57
N GLU A 661 -33.36 -2.66 5.39
CA GLU A 661 -34.23 -3.85 5.34
C GLU A 661 -35.01 -4.10 6.64
#